data_AF-A0A6S7DBK8-F1
#
_entry.id   AF-A0A6S7DBK8-F1
#
_cell.length_a   1.000
_cell.length_b   1.000
_cell.length_c   1.000
_cell.angle_alpha   90.00
_cell.angle_beta   90.00
_cell.angle_gamma   90.00
#
_symmetry.space_group_name_H-M   'P 1'
#
loop_
_entity.id
_entity.type
_entity.pdbx_description
1 polymer ?
#
loop_
_entity_poly.entity_id
_entity_poly.type
_entity_poly.pdbx_seq_one_letter_code
_entity_poly.pdbx_strand_id
1 'polypeptide(L)'
;MANQPKKMNVVQLTFIVTVNMMGSGIIMLPTNMAKVGAISLLSWVVTALGSMAIAYGFAQAGILNQRAGGMAAYAEDAYGKPGYFQVFFLYFLSLAIANVAVASSALGYLAAFFPVLTSSPIATCVGVIALLWITTVANFGGPKLTGRIGSVTVWGVILPVGFMSFAGWFWFHPGIFAAAWNPQGLRLIEGMGSSISLTLWAFLGMESAVQNSSAVENPKRDVPLACLFGTLGAAVVYILSTTAIQGIVPNADLAKSTGPFGLAFAQMFNPAVGSIVMGLAAMACVGSLLGWQFTLAQTAKDAADSNMFPSIFSKASLAGAPIAGMIIMGIVQSLMALSTISPNLSEQFAALVNLAVVTNVVPYIVSLSALFVMMREAGTEPAAYRRNAVVTVIAMVYSTYALYASGKDAVMGGMLVMAIGYVIYGLIAPRLGLRGAKARKPAVAAASIIAFLLLCAPAPRPAHAAETGATAPAATAGALARIKQSGKMNIGYVNGASPFVYRDDAGHAVGYLAALCQNVADQVKSELGLPALTVNWTLVAADDRYRALQERRIDLLCGDSETLTGRGFISYSLPVYPGGVGALLRADAAPGLKQVLSGDTLPHQPVWRGSPAQLLNAQTFSSVKDSPTQRWLADRIDHFQLTAQVVDVSSFNEGVQRVINRKTNVFFAERQILQDAVKRSPASSDLVVLQRRFTDVPVSLGVARGDEDMRLFVDRTLSKMFASGQYRGLYVKWFGEPDEDTKNFYRLAVLPE
;
A
#
# COMPACT_ATOMS: atom_id res chain seq x y z
N MET A 1 -37.28 -36.27 24.61
CA MET A 1 -36.89 -35.52 23.40
C MET A 1 -36.29 -34.20 23.84
N ALA A 2 -34.97 -34.14 24.00
CA ALA A 2 -34.29 -32.96 24.53
C ALA A 2 -34.07 -31.92 23.42
N ASN A 3 -34.38 -30.66 23.73
CA ASN A 3 -34.26 -29.46 22.88
C ASN A 3 -33.01 -29.49 21.98
N GLN A 4 -33.18 -29.75 20.69
CA GLN A 4 -32.17 -29.36 19.71
C GLN A 4 -32.11 -27.82 19.70
N PRO A 5 -30.92 -27.21 19.72
CA PRO A 5 -30.79 -25.76 19.60
C PRO A 5 -31.46 -25.30 18.30
N LYS A 6 -32.28 -24.23 18.37
CA LYS A 6 -32.93 -23.65 17.18
C LYS A 6 -31.85 -23.30 16.16
N LYS A 7 -31.85 -24.03 15.04
CA LYS A 7 -30.97 -23.78 13.90
C LYS A 7 -31.43 -22.54 13.13
N MET A 8 -30.54 -21.98 12.31
CA MET A 8 -30.85 -20.79 11.51
C MET A 8 -31.58 -21.13 10.23
N ASN A 9 -32.56 -20.32 9.84
CA ASN A 9 -33.23 -20.41 8.55
C ASN A 9 -32.48 -19.63 7.43
N VAL A 10 -32.89 -19.82 6.17
CA VAL A 10 -32.26 -19.18 5.00
C VAL A 10 -32.18 -17.65 5.08
N VAL A 11 -33.20 -17.00 5.64
CA VAL A 11 -33.24 -15.53 5.76
C VAL A 11 -32.18 -15.08 6.76
N GLN A 12 -32.18 -15.68 7.95
CA GLN A 12 -31.19 -15.39 8.99
C GLN A 12 -29.76 -15.67 8.49
N LEU A 13 -29.55 -16.75 7.76
CA LEU A 13 -28.26 -17.09 7.18
C LEU A 13 -27.80 -16.08 6.14
N THR A 14 -28.70 -15.68 5.23
CA THR A 14 -28.43 -14.65 4.22
C THR A 14 -28.08 -13.33 4.89
N PHE A 15 -28.81 -12.94 5.94
CA PHE A 15 -28.47 -11.76 6.73
C PHE A 15 -27.07 -11.88 7.35
N ILE A 16 -26.73 -12.98 8.02
CA ILE A 16 -25.39 -13.16 8.59
C ILE A 16 -24.29 -13.06 7.53
N VAL A 17 -24.45 -13.71 6.37
CA VAL A 17 -23.50 -13.59 5.24
C VAL A 17 -23.34 -12.13 4.84
N THR A 18 -24.47 -11.44 4.64
CA THR A 18 -24.50 -10.04 4.22
C THR A 18 -23.86 -9.14 5.28
N VAL A 19 -24.09 -9.37 6.59
CA VAL A 19 -23.46 -8.61 7.70
C VAL A 19 -21.95 -8.81 7.72
N ASN A 20 -21.51 -10.07 7.63
CA ASN A 20 -20.10 -10.42 7.73
C ASN A 20 -19.28 -9.81 6.59
N MET A 21 -19.88 -9.74 5.40
CA MET A 21 -19.30 -9.05 4.24
C MET A 21 -19.33 -7.52 4.43
N MET A 22 -20.50 -6.95 4.75
CA MET A 22 -20.69 -5.49 4.76
C MET A 22 -20.00 -4.79 5.93
N GLY A 23 -19.80 -5.47 7.06
CA GLY A 23 -19.37 -4.90 8.34
C GLY A 23 -18.24 -3.87 8.28
N SER A 24 -16.98 -4.31 8.32
CA SER A 24 -15.81 -3.41 8.21
C SER A 24 -15.37 -3.18 6.76
N GLY A 25 -15.74 -4.10 5.87
CA GLY A 25 -15.35 -4.09 4.46
C GLY A 25 -15.78 -2.80 3.78
N ILE A 26 -17.08 -2.48 3.75
CA ILE A 26 -17.59 -1.39 2.91
C ILE A 26 -17.19 0.00 3.40
N ILE A 27 -17.09 0.18 4.72
CA ILE A 27 -17.14 1.53 5.29
C ILE A 27 -15.84 2.30 4.99
N MET A 28 -14.69 1.63 4.90
CA MET A 28 -13.41 2.29 4.56
C MET A 28 -13.02 2.26 3.08
N LEU A 29 -13.77 1.53 2.26
CA LEU A 29 -13.42 1.37 0.84
C LEU A 29 -13.50 2.67 0.04
N PRO A 30 -14.51 3.55 0.20
CA PRO A 30 -14.54 4.79 -0.57
C PRO A 30 -13.27 5.63 -0.39
N THR A 31 -12.73 5.72 0.83
CA THR A 31 -11.46 6.39 1.11
C THR A 31 -10.30 5.74 0.38
N ASN A 32 -10.13 4.42 0.52
CA ASN A 32 -8.99 3.72 -0.09
C ASN A 32 -9.08 3.69 -1.62
N MET A 33 -10.28 3.63 -2.18
CA MET A 33 -10.52 3.74 -3.62
C MET A 33 -10.32 5.17 -4.12
N ALA A 34 -10.67 6.18 -3.32
CA ALA A 34 -10.41 7.58 -3.66
C ALA A 34 -8.91 7.87 -3.77
N LYS A 35 -8.06 7.18 -2.99
CA LYS A 35 -6.59 7.26 -3.15
C LYS A 35 -6.10 6.81 -4.53
N VAL A 36 -6.87 6.03 -5.28
CA VAL A 36 -6.55 5.63 -6.67
C VAL A 36 -7.33 6.51 -7.67
N GLY A 37 -8.62 6.73 -7.39
CA GLY A 37 -9.58 7.39 -8.28
C GLY A 37 -10.78 6.49 -8.56
N ALA A 38 -11.84 7.06 -9.15
CA ALA A 38 -13.06 6.33 -9.48
C ALA A 38 -12.85 5.25 -10.57
N ILE A 39 -11.74 5.27 -11.30
CA ILE A 39 -11.29 4.17 -12.18
C ILE A 39 -11.19 2.82 -11.43
N SER A 40 -10.96 2.86 -10.11
CA SER A 40 -10.97 1.67 -9.26
C SER A 40 -12.35 1.01 -9.14
N LEU A 41 -13.45 1.67 -9.53
CA LEU A 41 -14.77 1.04 -9.63
C LEU A 41 -14.79 -0.13 -10.61
N LEU A 42 -13.89 -0.16 -11.60
CA LEU A 42 -13.73 -1.30 -12.49
C LEU A 42 -13.25 -2.56 -11.73
N SER A 43 -12.48 -2.37 -10.65
CA SER A 43 -12.13 -3.47 -9.73
C SER A 43 -13.39 -4.11 -9.16
N TRP A 44 -14.44 -3.34 -8.81
CA TRP A 44 -15.67 -3.92 -8.29
C TRP A 44 -16.36 -4.86 -9.27
N VAL A 45 -16.38 -4.54 -10.56
CA VAL A 45 -17.03 -5.39 -11.56
C VAL A 45 -16.29 -6.72 -11.66
N VAL A 46 -14.96 -6.68 -11.77
CA VAL A 46 -14.12 -7.88 -11.82
C VAL A 46 -14.27 -8.70 -10.54
N THR A 47 -14.17 -8.05 -9.38
CA THR A 47 -14.28 -8.68 -8.08
C THR A 47 -15.67 -9.24 -7.83
N ALA A 48 -16.74 -8.55 -8.20
CA ALA A 48 -18.11 -9.04 -8.04
C ALA A 48 -18.35 -10.29 -8.90
N LEU A 49 -17.92 -10.28 -10.17
CA LEU A 49 -18.03 -11.46 -11.04
C LEU A 49 -17.21 -12.64 -10.50
N GLY A 50 -15.99 -12.37 -10.03
CA GLY A 50 -15.12 -13.37 -9.42
C GLY A 50 -15.70 -13.97 -8.14
N SER A 51 -16.16 -13.12 -7.21
CA SER A 51 -16.80 -13.54 -5.96
C SER A 51 -18.10 -14.28 -6.21
N MET A 52 -18.91 -13.88 -7.20
CA MET A 52 -20.10 -14.65 -7.60
C MET A 52 -19.75 -16.04 -8.14
N ALA A 53 -18.66 -16.18 -8.89
CA ALA A 53 -18.18 -17.48 -9.35
C ALA A 53 -17.70 -18.36 -8.18
N ILE A 54 -16.97 -17.79 -7.21
CA ILE A 54 -16.58 -18.49 -5.98
C ILE A 54 -17.84 -18.92 -5.19
N ALA A 55 -18.83 -18.03 -5.06
CA ALA A 55 -20.07 -18.27 -4.31
C ALA A 55 -20.87 -19.39 -4.95
N TYR A 56 -20.93 -19.41 -6.28
CA TYR A 56 -21.53 -20.50 -7.04
C TYR A 56 -20.79 -21.83 -6.82
N GLY A 57 -19.45 -21.83 -6.86
CA GLY A 57 -18.66 -23.02 -6.59
C GLY A 57 -18.90 -23.58 -5.19
N PHE A 58 -18.92 -22.72 -4.17
CA PHE A 58 -19.26 -23.10 -2.79
C PHE A 58 -20.70 -23.55 -2.62
N ALA A 59 -21.66 -22.93 -3.32
CA ALA A 59 -23.03 -23.39 -3.37
C ALA A 59 -23.14 -24.81 -3.94
N GLN A 60 -22.41 -25.13 -5.02
CA GLN A 60 -22.39 -26.48 -5.59
C GLN A 60 -21.69 -27.50 -4.67
N ALA A 61 -20.54 -27.14 -4.09
CA ALA A 61 -19.83 -27.98 -3.12
C ALA A 61 -20.71 -28.27 -1.90
N GLY A 62 -21.41 -27.25 -1.40
CA GLY A 62 -22.34 -27.35 -0.29
C GLY A 62 -23.62 -28.12 -0.59
N ILE A 63 -23.94 -28.44 -1.85
CA ILE A 63 -25.02 -29.40 -2.16
C ILE A 63 -24.50 -30.84 -2.01
N LEU A 64 -23.24 -31.08 -2.39
CA LEU A 64 -22.62 -32.40 -2.44
C LEU A 64 -22.06 -32.86 -1.08
N ASN A 65 -21.57 -31.94 -0.25
CA ASN A 65 -21.01 -32.24 1.06
C ASN A 65 -21.64 -31.37 2.16
N GLN A 66 -22.25 -32.03 3.15
CA GLN A 66 -22.97 -31.43 4.29
C GLN A 66 -22.24 -31.65 5.63
N ARG A 67 -20.99 -32.12 5.61
CA ARG A 67 -20.23 -32.42 6.83
C ARG A 67 -19.82 -31.13 7.53
N ALA A 68 -19.69 -31.20 8.86
CA ALA A 68 -19.16 -30.10 9.65
C ALA A 68 -17.70 -29.79 9.27
N GLY A 69 -17.30 -28.51 9.39
CA GLY A 69 -15.97 -28.03 9.00
C GLY A 69 -15.93 -27.21 7.69
N GLY A 70 -17.07 -27.01 7.03
CA GLY A 70 -17.21 -26.07 5.92
C GLY A 70 -16.21 -26.31 4.78
N MET A 71 -15.42 -25.29 4.45
CA MET A 71 -14.44 -25.36 3.36
C MET A 71 -13.38 -26.45 3.55
N ALA A 72 -12.95 -26.70 4.80
CA ALA A 72 -11.98 -27.74 5.12
C ALA A 72 -12.54 -29.14 4.84
N ALA A 73 -13.84 -29.34 5.08
CA ALA A 73 -14.52 -30.59 4.80
C ALA A 73 -14.62 -30.88 3.29
N TYR A 74 -14.67 -29.84 2.44
CA TYR A 74 -14.62 -29.99 0.98
C TYR A 74 -13.23 -30.41 0.52
N ALA A 75 -12.19 -29.76 1.06
CA ALA A 75 -10.81 -30.11 0.75
C ALA A 75 -10.45 -31.54 1.17
N GLU A 76 -11.08 -32.06 2.24
CA GLU A 76 -10.89 -33.44 2.68
C GLU A 76 -11.33 -34.47 1.62
N ASP A 77 -12.38 -34.20 0.84
CA ASP A 77 -12.88 -35.15 -0.18
C ASP A 77 -11.86 -35.40 -1.29
N ALA A 78 -11.10 -34.38 -1.68
CA ALA A 78 -10.09 -34.50 -2.74
C ALA A 78 -8.68 -34.80 -2.22
N TYR A 79 -8.31 -34.25 -1.07
CA TYR A 79 -6.93 -34.23 -0.56
C TYR A 79 -6.75 -34.94 0.78
N GLY A 80 -7.81 -35.49 1.37
CA GLY A 80 -7.78 -36.18 2.65
C GLY A 80 -7.49 -35.27 3.84
N LYS A 81 -7.10 -35.87 4.97
CA LYS A 81 -6.78 -35.16 6.23
C LYS A 81 -5.72 -34.05 6.10
N PRO A 82 -4.66 -34.16 5.27
CA PRO A 82 -3.73 -33.05 5.06
C PRO A 82 -4.41 -31.83 4.45
N GLY A 83 -5.29 -32.02 3.45
CA GLY A 83 -6.05 -30.94 2.83
C GLY A 83 -7.02 -30.28 3.80
N TYR A 84 -7.72 -31.08 4.61
CA TYR A 84 -8.56 -30.56 5.69
C TYR A 84 -7.77 -29.63 6.60
N PHE A 85 -6.64 -30.11 7.14
CA PHE A 85 -5.85 -29.35 8.11
C PHE A 85 -5.34 -28.05 7.51
N GLN A 86 -4.82 -28.09 6.27
CA GLN A 86 -4.24 -26.91 5.64
C GLN A 86 -5.29 -25.82 5.39
N VAL A 87 -6.46 -26.19 4.87
CA VAL A 87 -7.57 -25.27 4.64
C VAL A 87 -8.10 -24.71 5.96
N PHE A 88 -8.31 -25.58 6.95
CA PHE A 88 -8.71 -25.17 8.30
C PHE A 88 -7.70 -24.18 8.90
N PHE A 89 -6.41 -24.51 8.90
CA PHE A 89 -5.37 -23.72 9.58
C PHE A 89 -5.21 -22.34 8.94
N LEU A 90 -5.16 -22.28 7.62
CA LEU A 90 -5.06 -21.02 6.87
C LEU A 90 -6.29 -20.14 7.10
N TYR A 91 -7.49 -20.72 7.00
CA TYR A 91 -8.73 -20.00 7.24
C TYR A 91 -8.83 -19.52 8.70
N PHE A 92 -8.51 -20.38 9.65
CA PHE A 92 -8.52 -20.08 11.09
C PHE A 92 -7.58 -18.90 11.43
N LEU A 93 -6.36 -18.89 10.88
CA LEU A 93 -5.45 -17.77 11.10
C LEU A 93 -5.92 -16.50 10.37
N SER A 94 -6.48 -16.64 9.17
CA SER A 94 -7.07 -15.51 8.43
C SER A 94 -8.16 -14.82 9.26
N LEU A 95 -9.05 -15.58 9.90
CA LEU A 95 -10.07 -15.04 10.80
C LEU A 95 -9.47 -14.28 12.00
N ALA A 96 -8.39 -14.80 12.59
CA ALA A 96 -7.71 -14.13 13.69
C ALA A 96 -7.11 -12.78 13.26
N ILE A 97 -6.46 -12.72 12.09
CA ILE A 97 -5.92 -11.50 11.47
C ILE A 97 -7.06 -10.51 11.14
N ALA A 98 -8.12 -11.03 10.53
CA ALA A 98 -9.26 -10.25 10.07
C ALA A 98 -9.95 -9.50 11.22
N ASN A 99 -10.14 -10.18 12.35
CA ASN A 99 -10.71 -9.58 13.56
C ASN A 99 -9.90 -8.39 14.08
N VAL A 100 -8.57 -8.44 14.03
CA VAL A 100 -7.73 -7.29 14.43
C VAL A 100 -7.97 -6.12 13.48
N ALA A 101 -8.05 -6.37 12.17
CA ALA A 101 -8.33 -5.32 11.17
C ALA A 101 -9.73 -4.70 11.35
N VAL A 102 -10.75 -5.52 11.62
CA VAL A 102 -12.12 -5.07 11.91
C VAL A 102 -12.15 -4.22 13.19
N ALA A 103 -11.44 -4.64 14.24
CA ALA A 103 -11.33 -3.88 15.49
C ALA A 103 -10.62 -2.53 15.29
N SER A 104 -9.54 -2.47 14.51
CA SER A 104 -8.87 -1.22 14.12
C SER A 104 -9.82 -0.28 13.36
N SER A 105 -10.66 -0.82 12.47
CA SER A 105 -11.67 -0.03 11.75
C SER A 105 -12.72 0.55 12.71
N ALA A 106 -13.26 -0.28 13.61
CA ALA A 106 -14.22 0.16 14.62
C ALA A 106 -13.65 1.30 15.49
N LEU A 107 -12.38 1.18 15.91
CA LEU A 107 -11.70 2.21 16.69
C LEU A 107 -11.54 3.51 15.89
N GLY A 108 -11.23 3.43 14.60
CA GLY A 108 -11.16 4.59 13.71
C GLY A 108 -12.47 5.39 13.64
N TYR A 109 -13.62 4.72 13.63
CA TYR A 109 -14.93 5.39 13.70
C TYR A 109 -15.20 6.01 15.07
N LEU A 110 -14.82 5.31 16.15
CA LEU A 110 -14.97 5.82 17.51
C LEU A 110 -14.08 7.03 17.80
N ALA A 111 -12.93 7.13 17.12
CA ALA A 111 -12.00 8.26 17.25
C ALA A 111 -12.63 9.61 16.88
N ALA A 112 -13.67 9.62 16.03
CA ALA A 112 -14.42 10.83 15.71
C ALA A 112 -15.13 11.44 16.95
N PHE A 113 -15.47 10.61 17.95
CA PHE A 113 -16.10 11.03 19.20
C PHE A 113 -15.12 11.09 20.36
N PHE A 114 -14.12 10.21 20.34
CA PHE A 114 -13.11 10.08 21.39
C PHE A 114 -11.70 10.15 20.78
N PRO A 115 -11.19 11.35 20.41
CA PRO A 115 -9.89 11.51 19.74
C PRO A 115 -8.71 10.94 20.56
N VAL A 116 -8.87 10.84 21.87
CA VAL A 116 -7.88 10.23 22.78
C VAL A 116 -7.52 8.80 22.37
N LEU A 117 -8.45 8.05 21.76
CA LEU A 117 -8.24 6.67 21.33
C LEU A 117 -7.18 6.54 20.23
N THR A 118 -6.94 7.59 19.45
CA THR A 118 -5.92 7.62 18.38
C THR A 118 -4.83 8.66 18.62
N SER A 119 -4.72 9.16 19.86
CA SER A 119 -3.73 10.18 20.24
C SER A 119 -2.28 9.69 20.17
N SER A 120 -2.08 8.37 20.30
CA SER A 120 -0.78 7.73 20.12
C SER A 120 -0.95 6.32 19.54
N PRO A 121 0.10 5.74 18.93
CA PRO A 121 0.07 4.35 18.47
C PRO A 121 -0.24 3.36 19.59
N ILE A 122 0.20 3.65 20.82
CA ILE A 122 -0.07 2.82 22.00
C ILE A 122 -1.54 2.94 22.41
N ALA A 123 -2.11 4.15 22.46
CA ALA A 123 -3.53 4.33 22.75
C ALA A 123 -4.42 3.59 21.74
N THR A 124 -4.02 3.65 20.46
CA THR A 124 -4.69 2.92 19.37
C THR A 124 -4.66 1.41 19.62
N CYS A 125 -3.48 0.86 19.93
CA CYS A 125 -3.31 -0.56 20.23
C CYS A 125 -4.16 -1.00 21.44
N VAL A 126 -4.13 -0.24 22.54
CA VAL A 126 -4.93 -0.52 23.74
C VAL A 126 -6.43 -0.49 23.42
N GLY A 127 -6.88 0.48 22.62
CA GLY A 127 -8.27 0.56 22.17
C GLY A 127 -8.70 -0.65 21.33
N VAL A 128 -7.86 -1.10 20.41
CA VAL A 128 -8.11 -2.32 19.61
C VAL A 128 -8.21 -3.55 20.50
N ILE A 129 -7.26 -3.73 21.43
CA ILE A 129 -7.27 -4.85 22.38
C ILE A 129 -8.52 -4.82 23.26
N ALA A 130 -8.92 -3.64 23.74
CA ALA A 130 -10.13 -3.48 24.53
C ALA A 130 -11.38 -3.91 23.74
N LEU A 131 -11.52 -3.49 22.48
CA LEU A 131 -12.64 -3.89 21.61
C LEU A 131 -12.65 -5.39 21.33
N LEU A 132 -11.48 -6.00 21.10
CA LEU A 132 -11.35 -7.45 20.94
C LEU A 132 -11.83 -8.20 22.18
N TRP A 133 -11.45 -7.77 23.38
CA TRP A 133 -11.89 -8.41 24.63
C TRP A 133 -13.36 -8.17 24.94
N ILE A 134 -13.88 -6.96 24.70
CA ILE A 134 -15.30 -6.64 24.89
C ILE A 134 -16.18 -7.57 24.03
N THR A 135 -15.83 -7.72 22.75
CA THR A 135 -16.58 -8.61 21.83
C THR A 135 -16.35 -10.09 22.14
N THR A 136 -15.15 -10.48 22.59
CA THR A 136 -14.86 -11.85 23.05
C THR A 136 -15.70 -12.24 24.27
N VAL A 137 -15.77 -11.37 25.29
CA VAL A 137 -16.56 -11.60 26.50
C VAL A 137 -18.05 -11.61 26.18
N ALA A 138 -18.52 -10.74 25.29
CA ALA A 138 -19.91 -10.75 24.83
C ALA A 138 -20.30 -12.10 24.19
N ASN A 139 -19.37 -12.76 23.50
CA ASN A 139 -19.58 -14.08 22.91
C ASN A 139 -19.63 -15.25 23.92
N PHE A 140 -19.27 -15.04 25.20
CA PHE A 140 -19.41 -16.08 26.23
C PHE A 140 -20.87 -16.46 26.49
N GLY A 141 -21.82 -15.55 26.18
CA GLY A 141 -23.25 -15.81 26.23
C GLY A 141 -23.77 -16.75 25.12
N GLY A 142 -22.88 -17.21 24.23
CA GLY A 142 -23.18 -18.21 23.20
C GLY A 142 -23.96 -17.67 22.00
N PRO A 143 -24.30 -18.56 21.04
CA PRO A 143 -24.81 -18.19 19.72
C PRO A 143 -26.08 -17.31 19.77
N LYS A 144 -26.94 -17.50 20.77
CA LYS A 144 -28.20 -16.77 20.91
C LYS A 144 -27.99 -15.30 21.27
N LEU A 145 -27.06 -15.00 22.17
CA LEU A 145 -26.74 -13.61 22.53
C LEU A 145 -26.03 -12.93 21.37
N THR A 146 -25.05 -13.62 20.77
CA THR A 146 -24.32 -13.17 19.59
C THR A 146 -25.27 -12.79 18.45
N GLY A 147 -26.22 -13.66 18.12
CA GLY A 147 -27.21 -13.41 17.07
C GLY A 147 -28.13 -12.23 17.38
N ARG A 148 -28.54 -12.04 18.65
CA ARG A 148 -29.37 -10.88 19.05
C ARG A 148 -28.62 -9.57 18.89
N ILE A 149 -27.39 -9.48 19.41
CA ILE A 149 -26.56 -8.27 19.27
C ILE A 149 -26.27 -8.00 17.79
N GLY A 150 -25.94 -9.04 17.02
CA GLY A 150 -25.75 -8.98 15.57
C GLY A 150 -26.97 -8.40 14.83
N SER A 151 -28.17 -8.85 15.17
CA SER A 151 -29.42 -8.40 14.53
C SER A 151 -29.75 -6.91 14.74
N VAL A 152 -29.22 -6.30 15.80
CA VAL A 152 -29.38 -4.86 16.07
C VAL A 152 -28.26 -4.08 15.39
N THR A 153 -27.01 -4.50 15.62
CA THR A 153 -25.81 -3.79 15.12
C THR A 153 -25.73 -3.74 13.60
N VAL A 154 -26.30 -4.72 12.88
CA VAL A 154 -26.36 -4.72 11.40
C VAL A 154 -27.07 -3.51 10.81
N TRP A 155 -28.08 -2.95 11.50
CA TRP A 155 -28.81 -1.78 11.01
C TRP A 155 -27.90 -0.54 10.93
N GLY A 156 -26.81 -0.54 11.69
CA GLY A 156 -25.78 0.50 11.62
C GLY A 156 -25.11 0.61 10.24
N VAL A 157 -25.08 -0.47 9.46
CA VAL A 157 -24.56 -0.44 8.08
C VAL A 157 -25.68 -0.48 7.04
N ILE A 158 -26.75 -1.24 7.27
CA ILE A 158 -27.85 -1.34 6.29
C ILE A 158 -28.51 0.03 6.04
N LEU A 159 -28.77 0.82 7.09
CA LEU A 159 -29.45 2.11 6.92
C LEU A 159 -28.60 3.12 6.14
N PRO A 160 -27.34 3.42 6.52
CA PRO A 160 -26.57 4.44 5.79
C PRO A 160 -26.18 3.99 4.38
N VAL A 161 -25.80 2.71 4.21
CA VAL A 161 -25.37 2.19 2.91
C VAL A 161 -26.57 2.00 1.98
N GLY A 162 -27.71 1.54 2.50
CA GLY A 162 -28.97 1.47 1.75
C GLY A 162 -29.43 2.85 1.31
N PHE A 163 -29.45 3.84 2.20
CA PHE A 163 -29.76 5.22 1.85
C PHE A 163 -28.82 5.74 0.75
N MET A 164 -27.51 5.53 0.90
CA MET A 164 -26.54 5.96 -0.11
C MET A 164 -26.77 5.31 -1.47
N SER A 165 -27.13 4.02 -1.48
CA SER A 165 -27.34 3.24 -2.71
C SER A 165 -28.58 3.67 -3.50
N PHE A 166 -29.65 4.13 -2.84
CA PHE A 166 -30.93 4.48 -3.48
C PHE A 166 -31.20 5.98 -3.52
N ALA A 167 -30.96 6.71 -2.43
CA ALA A 167 -31.26 8.14 -2.30
C ALA A 167 -30.02 9.04 -2.47
N GLY A 168 -28.81 8.52 -2.25
CA GLY A 168 -27.58 9.31 -2.41
C GLY A 168 -27.43 9.94 -3.81
N TRP A 169 -28.00 9.31 -4.83
CA TRP A 169 -27.97 9.79 -6.22
C TRP A 169 -28.63 11.16 -6.43
N PHE A 170 -29.53 11.60 -5.56
CA PHE A 170 -30.11 12.96 -5.64
C PHE A 170 -29.09 14.08 -5.41
N TRP A 171 -27.96 13.77 -4.76
CA TRP A 171 -26.85 14.70 -4.52
C TRP A 171 -25.63 14.41 -5.42
N PHE A 172 -25.77 13.51 -6.39
CA PHE A 172 -24.68 13.13 -7.27
C PHE A 172 -24.41 14.22 -8.31
N HIS A 173 -23.16 14.69 -8.39
CA HIS A 173 -22.72 15.64 -9.38
C HIS A 173 -21.74 15.00 -10.38
N PRO A 174 -22.12 14.89 -11.67
CA PRO A 174 -21.26 14.28 -12.69
C PRO A 174 -19.88 14.94 -12.83
N GLY A 175 -19.79 16.26 -12.61
CA GLY A 175 -18.52 16.99 -12.67
C GLY A 175 -17.52 16.56 -11.58
N ILE A 176 -17.99 16.31 -10.36
CA ILE A 176 -17.16 15.83 -9.25
C ILE A 176 -16.65 14.43 -9.57
N PHE A 177 -17.55 13.55 -10.02
CA PHE A 177 -17.21 12.18 -10.39
C PHE A 177 -16.20 12.13 -11.55
N ALA A 178 -16.41 12.94 -12.60
CA ALA A 178 -15.51 13.00 -13.75
C ALA A 178 -14.11 13.50 -13.36
N ALA A 179 -14.02 14.52 -12.50
CA ALA A 179 -12.76 15.00 -11.97
C ALA A 179 -12.04 13.95 -11.10
N ALA A 180 -12.82 13.12 -10.40
CA ALA A 180 -12.32 12.01 -9.58
C ALA A 180 -11.98 10.74 -10.37
N TRP A 181 -12.25 10.68 -11.69
CA TRP A 181 -12.17 9.44 -12.47
C TRP A 181 -10.77 8.83 -12.46
N ASN A 182 -9.76 9.58 -12.89
CA ASN A 182 -8.38 9.09 -12.97
C ASN A 182 -7.37 10.18 -12.61
N PRO A 183 -7.35 10.67 -11.34
CA PRO A 183 -6.46 11.74 -10.90
C PRO A 183 -4.97 11.37 -11.04
N GLN A 184 -4.66 10.07 -11.01
CA GLN A 184 -3.28 9.56 -11.10
C GLN A 184 -2.82 9.26 -12.54
N GLY A 185 -3.71 9.33 -13.54
CA GLY A 185 -3.36 9.03 -14.93
C GLY A 185 -3.02 7.56 -15.19
N LEU A 186 -3.57 6.63 -14.39
CA LEU A 186 -3.30 5.20 -14.51
C LEU A 186 -3.89 4.61 -15.79
N ARG A 187 -3.27 3.54 -16.31
CA ARG A 187 -3.88 2.75 -17.39
C ARG A 187 -5.09 1.98 -16.87
N LEU A 188 -6.05 1.68 -17.75
CA LEU A 188 -7.25 0.92 -17.38
C LEU A 188 -6.94 -0.40 -16.67
N ILE A 189 -5.97 -1.17 -17.16
CA ILE A 189 -5.57 -2.46 -16.56
C ILE A 189 -4.94 -2.25 -15.17
N GLU A 190 -4.15 -1.19 -14.99
CA GLU A 190 -3.51 -0.86 -13.71
C GLU A 190 -4.56 -0.41 -12.69
N GLY A 191 -5.50 0.47 -13.07
CA GLY A 191 -6.61 0.89 -12.22
C GLY A 191 -7.62 -0.22 -11.91
N MET A 192 -7.79 -1.19 -12.81
CA MET A 192 -8.57 -2.41 -12.55
C MET A 192 -7.89 -3.32 -11.53
N GLY A 193 -6.55 -3.41 -11.55
CA GLY A 193 -5.80 -4.27 -10.64
C GLY A 193 -5.58 -3.66 -9.24
N SER A 194 -5.54 -2.33 -9.14
CA SER A 194 -5.06 -1.61 -7.95
C SER A 194 -5.94 -1.76 -6.70
N SER A 195 -7.20 -2.18 -6.84
CA SER A 195 -8.14 -2.29 -5.72
C SER A 195 -8.79 -3.66 -5.58
N ILE A 196 -8.26 -4.69 -6.27
CA ILE A 196 -8.83 -6.05 -6.21
C ILE A 196 -8.69 -6.66 -4.83
N SER A 197 -7.53 -6.53 -4.17
CA SER A 197 -7.33 -7.06 -2.81
C SER A 197 -8.33 -6.44 -1.81
N LEU A 198 -8.54 -5.13 -1.89
CA LEU A 198 -9.46 -4.39 -1.01
C LEU A 198 -10.94 -4.68 -1.33
N THR A 199 -11.29 -4.77 -2.61
CA THR A 199 -12.66 -5.12 -3.01
C THR A 199 -12.97 -6.58 -2.68
N LEU A 200 -12.02 -7.51 -2.86
CA LEU A 200 -12.18 -8.90 -2.45
C LEU A 200 -12.32 -9.03 -0.94
N TRP A 201 -11.55 -8.27 -0.16
CA TRP A 201 -11.74 -8.16 1.28
C TRP A 201 -13.19 -7.86 1.66
N ALA A 202 -13.84 -6.95 0.92
CA ALA A 202 -15.25 -6.62 1.13
C ALA A 202 -16.22 -7.79 0.85
N PHE A 203 -15.79 -8.76 0.05
CA PHE A 203 -16.55 -9.98 -0.24
C PHE A 203 -16.20 -11.16 0.66
N LEU A 204 -15.13 -11.07 1.47
CA LEU A 204 -14.86 -12.10 2.47
C LEU A 204 -16.02 -12.12 3.48
N GLY A 205 -16.61 -13.29 3.68
CA GLY A 205 -17.87 -13.46 4.40
C GLY A 205 -18.89 -14.28 3.62
N MET A 206 -18.77 -14.37 2.30
CA MET A 206 -19.60 -15.24 1.45
C MET A 206 -19.53 -16.73 1.84
N GLU A 207 -18.38 -17.18 2.33
CA GLU A 207 -18.13 -18.51 2.87
C GLU A 207 -18.77 -18.74 4.25
N SER A 208 -19.24 -17.69 4.94
CA SER A 208 -19.85 -17.82 6.27
C SER A 208 -21.05 -18.76 6.25
N ALA A 209 -21.80 -18.82 5.14
CA ALA A 209 -22.89 -19.77 4.97
C ALA A 209 -22.39 -21.23 5.01
N VAL A 210 -21.30 -21.51 4.29
CA VAL A 210 -20.67 -22.82 4.22
C VAL A 210 -20.07 -23.20 5.57
N GLN A 211 -19.37 -22.25 6.20
CA GLN A 211 -18.66 -22.49 7.46
C GLN A 211 -19.63 -22.78 8.61
N ASN A 212 -20.79 -22.12 8.63
CA ASN A 212 -21.81 -22.32 9.64
C ASN A 212 -22.89 -23.34 9.24
N SER A 213 -22.65 -24.16 8.22
CA SER A 213 -23.61 -25.15 7.71
C SER A 213 -24.15 -26.12 8.77
N SER A 214 -23.35 -26.46 9.79
CA SER A 214 -23.77 -27.31 10.92
C SER A 214 -24.89 -26.70 11.78
N ALA A 215 -25.00 -25.36 11.75
CA ALA A 215 -25.97 -24.57 12.51
C ALA A 215 -27.23 -24.17 11.70
N VAL A 216 -27.40 -24.67 10.47
CA VAL A 216 -28.50 -24.31 9.55
C VAL A 216 -29.59 -25.39 9.50
N GLU A 217 -30.85 -24.97 9.37
CA GLU A 217 -32.02 -25.87 9.33
C GLU A 217 -32.00 -26.81 8.13
N ASN A 218 -31.89 -26.28 6.91
CA ASN A 218 -31.75 -27.07 5.68
C ASN A 218 -30.46 -26.71 4.92
N PRO A 219 -29.30 -27.27 5.31
CA PRO A 219 -28.01 -26.93 4.71
C PRO A 219 -27.96 -27.10 3.19
N LYS A 220 -28.61 -28.15 2.66
CA LYS A 220 -28.60 -28.45 1.21
C LYS A 220 -29.31 -27.39 0.36
N ARG A 221 -30.31 -26.71 0.90
CA ARG A 221 -31.05 -25.64 0.19
C ARG A 221 -30.56 -24.26 0.59
N ASP A 222 -30.43 -24.02 1.89
CA ASP A 222 -30.32 -22.69 2.44
C ASP A 222 -28.90 -22.12 2.31
N VAL A 223 -27.87 -22.96 2.42
CA VAL A 223 -26.46 -22.54 2.27
C VAL A 223 -26.18 -22.03 0.85
N PRO A 224 -26.54 -22.77 -0.24
CA PRO A 224 -26.40 -22.27 -1.61
C PRO A 224 -27.10 -20.94 -1.86
N LEU A 225 -28.36 -20.81 -1.40
CA LEU A 225 -29.16 -19.60 -1.63
C LEU A 225 -28.60 -18.41 -0.84
N ALA A 226 -28.23 -18.60 0.42
CA ALA A 226 -27.66 -17.55 1.25
C ALA A 226 -26.31 -17.06 0.71
N CYS A 227 -25.46 -17.97 0.22
CA CYS A 227 -24.17 -17.63 -0.38
C CYS A 227 -24.36 -16.78 -1.65
N LEU A 228 -25.24 -17.20 -2.57
CA LEU A 228 -25.47 -16.48 -3.83
C LEU A 228 -26.20 -15.14 -3.63
N PHE A 229 -27.31 -15.12 -2.90
CA PHE A 229 -28.08 -13.90 -2.69
C PHE A 229 -27.36 -12.89 -1.80
N GLY A 230 -26.66 -13.36 -0.76
CA GLY A 230 -25.83 -12.51 0.08
C GLY A 230 -24.71 -11.85 -0.73
N THR A 231 -24.02 -12.63 -1.58
CA THR A 231 -22.93 -12.11 -2.43
C THR A 231 -23.43 -11.11 -3.47
N LEU A 232 -24.53 -11.42 -4.17
CA LEU A 232 -25.11 -10.53 -5.17
C LEU A 232 -25.64 -9.25 -4.53
N GLY A 233 -26.34 -9.37 -3.40
CA GLY A 233 -26.86 -8.23 -2.66
C GLY A 233 -25.74 -7.29 -2.20
N ALA A 234 -24.67 -7.83 -1.64
CA ALA A 234 -23.48 -7.06 -1.25
C ALA A 234 -22.85 -6.37 -2.48
N ALA A 235 -22.66 -7.08 -3.59
CA ALA A 235 -22.06 -6.50 -4.80
C ALA A 235 -22.81 -5.27 -5.32
N VAL A 236 -24.14 -5.37 -5.43
CA VAL A 236 -24.99 -4.26 -5.90
C VAL A 236 -24.88 -3.06 -4.97
N VAL A 237 -25.01 -3.29 -3.67
CA VAL A 237 -24.96 -2.24 -2.65
C VAL A 237 -23.57 -1.57 -2.62
N TYR A 238 -22.50 -2.34 -2.76
CA TYR A 238 -21.13 -1.81 -2.77
C TYR A 238 -20.88 -0.91 -3.97
N ILE A 239 -21.24 -1.36 -5.17
CA ILE A 239 -21.03 -0.58 -6.40
C ILE A 239 -21.87 0.71 -6.33
N LEU A 240 -23.15 0.61 -5.98
CA LEU A 240 -24.03 1.78 -5.95
C LEU A 240 -23.59 2.81 -4.90
N SER A 241 -23.33 2.37 -3.66
CA SER A 241 -22.97 3.28 -2.58
C SER A 241 -21.61 3.95 -2.80
N THR A 242 -20.58 3.21 -3.23
CA THR A 242 -19.24 3.78 -3.46
C THR A 242 -19.24 4.75 -4.64
N THR A 243 -19.97 4.43 -5.72
CA THR A 243 -20.12 5.32 -6.87
C THR A 243 -20.84 6.60 -6.48
N ALA A 244 -21.94 6.51 -5.71
CA ALA A 244 -22.68 7.67 -5.24
C ALA A 244 -21.78 8.61 -4.41
N ILE A 245 -21.01 8.07 -3.45
CA ILE A 245 -20.10 8.86 -2.61
C ILE A 245 -19.05 9.59 -3.45
N GLN A 246 -18.47 8.94 -4.47
CA GLN A 246 -17.46 9.55 -5.34
C GLN A 246 -17.99 10.69 -6.22
N GLY A 247 -19.31 10.78 -6.42
CA GLY A 247 -19.95 11.92 -7.08
C GLY A 247 -20.52 12.99 -6.15
N ILE A 248 -20.57 12.72 -4.84
CA ILE A 248 -21.00 13.69 -3.81
C ILE A 248 -19.78 14.42 -3.23
N VAL A 249 -18.72 13.67 -2.91
CA VAL A 249 -17.56 14.18 -2.16
C VAL A 249 -16.36 14.37 -3.09
N PRO A 250 -15.70 15.54 -3.09
CA PRO A 250 -14.44 15.75 -3.80
C PRO A 250 -13.38 14.69 -3.45
N ASN A 251 -12.69 14.17 -4.46
CA ASN A 251 -11.76 13.05 -4.29
C ASN A 251 -10.63 13.33 -3.28
N ALA A 252 -10.10 14.56 -3.24
CA ALA A 252 -9.02 14.96 -2.34
C ALA A 252 -9.42 14.89 -0.86
N ASP A 253 -10.69 15.20 -0.54
CA ASP A 253 -11.21 15.13 0.82
C ASP A 253 -11.59 13.68 1.17
N LEU A 254 -12.20 12.98 0.22
CA LEU A 254 -12.58 11.58 0.38
C LEU A 254 -11.36 10.69 0.66
N ALA A 255 -10.24 10.91 -0.04
CA ALA A 255 -9.01 10.14 0.12
C ALA A 255 -8.32 10.32 1.49
N LYS A 256 -8.59 11.43 2.19
CA LYS A 256 -8.06 11.75 3.54
C LYS A 256 -9.00 11.33 4.67
N SER A 257 -10.25 11.01 4.35
CA SER A 257 -11.28 10.74 5.36
C SER A 257 -11.10 9.40 6.06
N THR A 258 -11.17 9.39 7.38
CA THR A 258 -11.25 8.16 8.20
C THR A 258 -12.68 7.61 8.29
N GLY A 259 -13.66 8.29 7.69
CA GLY A 259 -15.07 7.93 7.75
C GLY A 259 -15.86 8.47 6.55
N PRO A 260 -15.77 7.85 5.38
CA PRO A 260 -16.27 8.42 4.14
C PRO A 260 -17.79 8.49 4.08
N PHE A 261 -18.50 7.55 4.71
CA PHE A 261 -19.96 7.63 4.84
C PHE A 261 -20.37 8.81 5.72
N GLY A 262 -19.73 9.00 6.87
CA GLY A 262 -19.97 10.18 7.72
C GLY A 262 -19.73 11.50 6.98
N LEU A 263 -18.62 11.57 6.21
CA LEU A 263 -18.29 12.73 5.39
C LEU A 263 -19.34 12.99 4.29
N ALA A 264 -19.77 11.95 3.57
CA ALA A 264 -20.77 12.10 2.52
C ALA A 264 -22.12 12.59 3.09
N PHE A 265 -22.57 12.05 4.22
CA PHE A 265 -23.78 12.51 4.88
C PHE A 265 -23.65 13.92 5.48
N ALA A 266 -22.45 14.29 5.94
CA ALA A 266 -22.18 15.66 6.37
C ALA A 266 -22.31 16.66 5.21
N GLN A 267 -21.85 16.27 4.03
CA GLN A 267 -21.90 17.09 2.82
C GLN A 267 -23.31 17.17 2.20
N MET A 268 -24.10 16.09 2.26
CA MET A 268 -25.49 16.08 1.79
C MET A 268 -26.43 16.89 2.69
N PHE A 269 -26.22 16.83 4.01
CA PHE A 269 -27.14 17.39 5.00
C PHE A 269 -26.45 18.40 5.92
N ASN A 270 -25.71 17.91 6.91
CA ASN A 270 -24.96 18.71 7.88
C ASN A 270 -24.04 17.81 8.74
N PRO A 271 -23.05 18.38 9.45
CA PRO A 271 -22.11 17.61 10.28
C PRO A 271 -22.76 16.71 11.35
N ALA A 272 -23.92 17.09 11.90
CA ALA A 272 -24.59 16.27 12.93
C ALA A 272 -25.09 14.94 12.35
N VAL A 273 -25.67 14.95 11.14
CA VAL A 273 -26.06 13.72 10.43
C VAL A 273 -24.83 12.88 10.11
N GLY A 274 -23.73 13.52 9.70
CA GLY A 274 -22.45 12.84 9.50
C GLY A 274 -21.97 12.09 10.75
N SER A 275 -22.01 12.74 11.91
CA SER A 275 -21.67 12.10 13.19
C SER A 275 -22.60 10.94 13.52
N ILE A 276 -23.92 11.05 13.32
CA ILE A 276 -24.85 9.93 13.55
C ILE A 276 -24.45 8.71 12.70
N VAL A 277 -24.13 8.93 11.42
CA VAL A 277 -23.69 7.85 10.52
C VAL A 277 -22.36 7.25 10.95
N MET A 278 -21.42 8.05 11.47
CA MET A 278 -20.18 7.53 12.05
C MET A 278 -20.43 6.64 13.28
N GLY A 279 -21.38 6.99 14.14
CA GLY A 279 -21.78 6.17 15.29
C GLY A 279 -22.43 4.84 14.86
N LEU A 280 -23.29 4.89 13.84
CA LEU A 280 -23.91 3.70 13.23
C LEU A 280 -22.87 2.79 12.58
N ALA A 281 -21.86 3.36 11.90
CA ALA A 281 -20.74 2.62 11.34
C ALA A 281 -19.88 1.94 12.43
N ALA A 282 -19.58 2.65 13.53
CA ALA A 282 -18.88 2.05 14.67
C ALA A 282 -19.67 0.87 15.26
N MET A 283 -20.98 1.03 15.44
CA MET A 283 -21.87 -0.02 15.91
C MET A 283 -21.85 -1.25 14.98
N ALA A 284 -21.90 -1.04 13.68
CA ALA A 284 -21.85 -2.12 12.70
C ALA A 284 -20.51 -2.85 12.68
N CYS A 285 -19.37 -2.13 12.78
CA CYS A 285 -18.05 -2.75 12.87
C CYS A 285 -17.90 -3.60 14.15
N VAL A 286 -18.41 -3.12 15.30
CA VAL A 286 -18.42 -3.91 16.55
C VAL A 286 -19.31 -5.15 16.42
N GLY A 287 -20.47 -5.02 15.78
CA GLY A 287 -21.36 -6.14 15.48
C GLY A 287 -20.72 -7.21 14.59
N SER A 288 -20.04 -6.77 13.52
CA SER A 288 -19.29 -7.63 12.61
C SER A 288 -18.13 -8.32 13.34
N LEU A 289 -17.36 -7.59 14.17
CA LEU A 289 -16.29 -8.16 14.98
C LEU A 289 -16.81 -9.27 15.90
N LEU A 290 -17.96 -9.03 16.52
CA LEU A 290 -18.62 -10.01 17.38
C LEU A 290 -19.00 -11.28 16.61
N GLY A 291 -19.55 -11.16 15.40
CA GLY A 291 -19.88 -12.29 14.53
C GLY A 291 -18.66 -13.08 14.04
N TRP A 292 -17.58 -12.39 13.69
CA TRP A 292 -16.34 -13.03 13.26
C TRP A 292 -15.57 -13.68 14.41
N GLN A 293 -15.59 -13.11 15.62
CA GLN A 293 -15.07 -13.75 16.83
C GLN A 293 -15.80 -15.06 17.15
N PHE A 294 -17.13 -15.07 16.96
CA PHE A 294 -17.92 -16.28 17.10
C PHE A 294 -17.53 -17.34 16.05
N THR A 295 -17.40 -16.94 14.78
CA THR A 295 -17.01 -17.83 13.67
C THR A 295 -15.61 -18.42 13.87
N LEU A 296 -14.66 -17.62 14.36
CA LEU A 296 -13.31 -18.06 14.72
C LEU A 296 -13.34 -19.17 15.77
N ALA A 297 -14.12 -18.96 16.83
CA ALA A 297 -14.24 -19.91 17.93
C ALA A 297 -14.95 -21.22 17.50
N GLN A 298 -15.99 -21.12 16.68
CA GLN A 298 -16.70 -22.30 16.15
C GLN A 298 -15.80 -23.11 15.19
N THR A 299 -15.03 -22.43 14.35
CA THR A 299 -14.10 -23.09 13.43
C THR A 299 -13.03 -23.89 14.19
N ALA A 300 -12.47 -23.34 15.27
CA ALA A 300 -11.56 -24.08 16.14
C ALA A 300 -12.23 -25.28 16.82
N LYS A 301 -13.48 -25.10 17.27
CA LYS A 301 -14.25 -26.15 17.92
C LYS A 301 -14.51 -27.32 16.95
N ASP A 302 -14.97 -27.05 15.74
CA ASP A 302 -15.28 -28.08 14.73
C ASP A 302 -14.02 -28.90 14.37
N ALA A 303 -12.86 -28.25 14.26
CA ALA A 303 -11.59 -28.93 14.03
C ALA A 303 -11.13 -29.76 15.23
N ALA A 304 -11.35 -29.26 16.46
CA ALA A 304 -11.03 -29.99 17.69
C ALA A 304 -11.94 -31.21 17.89
N ASP A 305 -13.24 -31.07 17.61
CA ASP A 305 -14.21 -32.18 17.60
C ASP A 305 -13.83 -33.26 16.57
N SER A 306 -13.16 -32.85 15.48
CA SER A 306 -12.63 -33.73 14.44
C SER A 306 -11.25 -34.33 14.77
N ASN A 307 -10.73 -34.11 16.00
CA ASN A 307 -9.38 -34.47 16.45
C ASN A 307 -8.23 -33.83 15.65
N MET A 308 -8.51 -32.81 14.85
CA MET A 308 -7.53 -32.09 14.02
C MET A 308 -6.91 -30.88 14.74
N PHE A 309 -7.40 -30.57 15.94
CA PHE A 309 -6.96 -29.44 16.75
C PHE A 309 -7.00 -29.81 18.26
N PRO A 310 -6.27 -29.10 19.15
CA PRO A 310 -6.21 -29.47 20.56
C PRO A 310 -7.58 -29.53 21.25
N SER A 311 -7.80 -30.55 22.08
CA SER A 311 -9.07 -30.83 22.76
C SER A 311 -9.55 -29.74 23.73
N ILE A 312 -8.72 -28.75 24.06
CA ILE A 312 -9.14 -27.57 24.82
C ILE A 312 -10.20 -26.75 24.06
N PHE A 313 -10.16 -26.76 22.72
CA PHE A 313 -11.08 -26.00 21.87
C PHE A 313 -12.44 -26.70 21.67
N SER A 314 -12.57 -28.00 21.98
CA SER A 314 -13.86 -28.71 21.85
C SER A 314 -14.82 -28.49 23.02
N LYS A 315 -14.31 -28.06 24.18
CA LYS A 315 -15.09 -27.85 25.40
C LYS A 315 -16.03 -26.65 25.27
N ALA A 316 -17.34 -26.91 25.27
CA ALA A 316 -18.38 -25.88 25.26
C ALA A 316 -18.94 -25.61 26.67
N SER A 317 -19.33 -24.36 26.93
CA SER A 317 -20.06 -23.95 28.14
C SER A 317 -21.52 -24.42 28.11
N LEU A 318 -22.26 -24.21 29.21
CA LEU A 318 -23.71 -24.46 29.27
C LEU A 318 -24.50 -23.65 28.23
N ALA A 319 -23.97 -22.50 27.81
CA ALA A 319 -24.55 -21.66 26.76
C ALA A 319 -24.11 -22.08 25.33
N GLY A 320 -23.31 -23.14 25.19
CA GLY A 320 -22.80 -23.63 23.92
C GLY A 320 -21.58 -22.89 23.37
N ALA A 321 -20.91 -22.05 24.17
CA ALA A 321 -19.74 -21.27 23.74
C ALA A 321 -18.41 -21.95 24.13
N PRO A 322 -17.43 -22.11 23.22
CA PRO A 322 -16.10 -22.64 23.55
C PRO A 322 -15.20 -21.59 24.24
N ILE A 323 -15.52 -21.25 25.49
CA ILE A 323 -14.91 -20.12 26.24
C ILE A 323 -13.38 -20.23 26.31
N ALA A 324 -12.82 -21.43 26.58
CA ALA A 324 -11.37 -21.61 26.65
C ALA A 324 -10.68 -21.28 25.31
N GLY A 325 -11.27 -21.70 24.20
CA GLY A 325 -10.79 -21.36 22.86
C GLY A 325 -10.87 -19.87 22.57
N MET A 326 -11.98 -19.23 22.96
CA MET A 326 -12.17 -17.79 22.82
C MET A 326 -11.12 -16.98 23.60
N ILE A 327 -10.78 -17.38 24.83
CA ILE A 327 -9.74 -16.72 25.63
C ILE A 327 -8.36 -16.87 24.99
N ILE A 328 -7.99 -18.08 24.54
CA ILE A 328 -6.71 -18.31 23.86
C ILE A 328 -6.61 -17.43 22.61
N MET A 329 -7.68 -17.36 21.82
CA MET A 329 -7.68 -16.52 20.62
C MET A 329 -7.67 -15.04 20.95
N GLY A 330 -8.36 -14.59 22.00
CA GLY A 330 -8.26 -13.22 22.49
C GLY A 330 -6.82 -12.83 22.87
N ILE A 331 -6.06 -13.74 23.49
CA ILE A 331 -4.64 -13.54 23.79
C ILE A 331 -3.82 -13.46 22.50
N VAL A 332 -3.99 -14.42 21.58
CA VAL A 332 -3.27 -14.43 20.29
C VAL A 332 -3.51 -13.15 19.50
N GLN A 333 -4.77 -12.71 19.41
CA GLN A 333 -5.14 -11.48 18.72
C GLN A 333 -4.60 -10.24 19.43
N SER A 334 -4.51 -10.25 20.76
CA SER A 334 -3.88 -9.17 21.52
C SER A 334 -2.37 -9.07 21.21
N LEU A 335 -1.68 -10.21 21.13
CA LEU A 335 -0.27 -10.25 20.72
C LEU A 335 -0.07 -9.76 19.28
N MET A 336 -0.98 -10.12 18.37
CA MET A 336 -0.97 -9.61 16.99
C MET A 336 -1.25 -8.12 16.91
N ALA A 337 -2.16 -7.59 17.74
CA ALA A 337 -2.41 -6.16 17.84
C ALA A 337 -1.15 -5.40 18.34
N LEU A 338 -0.39 -6.00 19.27
CA LEU A 338 0.89 -5.44 19.74
C LEU A 338 1.98 -5.49 18.66
N SER A 339 2.06 -6.57 17.87
CA SER A 339 3.08 -6.70 16.82
C SER A 339 2.79 -5.85 15.57
N THR A 340 1.62 -5.22 15.50
CA THR A 340 1.17 -4.43 14.34
C THR A 340 1.05 -2.95 14.63
N ILE A 341 1.61 -2.47 15.76
CA ILE A 341 1.63 -1.05 16.12
C ILE A 341 2.24 -0.24 14.97
N SER A 342 1.46 0.71 14.46
CA SER A 342 1.85 1.61 13.37
C SER A 342 1.45 3.05 13.71
N PRO A 343 2.24 4.06 13.28
CA PRO A 343 1.83 5.46 13.33
C PRO A 343 0.59 5.77 12.50
N ASN A 344 0.27 4.94 11.49
CA ASN A 344 -0.84 5.16 10.57
C ASN A 344 -1.84 4.00 10.59
N LEU A 345 -3.05 4.27 11.10
CA LEU A 345 -4.14 3.28 11.23
C LEU A 345 -4.58 2.71 9.87
N SER A 346 -4.58 3.53 8.82
CA SER A 346 -4.98 3.09 7.48
C SER A 346 -3.97 2.12 6.86
N GLU A 347 -2.68 2.32 7.11
CA GLU A 347 -1.62 1.41 6.66
C GLU A 347 -1.63 0.10 7.45
N GLN A 348 -1.80 0.18 8.77
CA GLN A 348 -1.98 -1.01 9.62
C GLN A 348 -3.16 -1.86 9.12
N PHE A 349 -4.29 -1.23 8.85
CA PHE A 349 -5.48 -1.89 8.31
C PHE A 349 -5.18 -2.55 6.95
N ALA A 350 -4.59 -1.82 6.01
CA ALA A 350 -4.31 -2.34 4.67
C ALA A 350 -3.35 -3.54 4.70
N ALA A 351 -2.31 -3.50 5.54
CA ALA A 351 -1.37 -4.60 5.68
C ALA A 351 -2.03 -5.87 6.25
N LEU A 352 -2.84 -5.72 7.30
CA LEU A 352 -3.60 -6.82 7.90
C LEU A 352 -4.60 -7.41 6.91
N VAL A 353 -5.32 -6.56 6.18
CA VAL A 353 -6.28 -6.97 5.15
C VAL A 353 -5.61 -7.76 4.04
N ASN A 354 -4.50 -7.27 3.48
CA ASN A 354 -3.81 -7.99 2.40
C ASN A 354 -3.32 -9.37 2.84
N LEU A 355 -2.77 -9.49 4.06
CA LEU A 355 -2.35 -10.78 4.60
C LEU A 355 -3.54 -11.71 4.86
N ALA A 356 -4.66 -11.18 5.38
CA ALA A 356 -5.88 -11.94 5.61
C ALA A 356 -6.52 -12.43 4.29
N VAL A 357 -6.52 -11.60 3.24
CA VAL A 357 -6.97 -11.98 1.89
C VAL A 357 -6.14 -13.15 1.37
N VAL A 358 -4.80 -13.05 1.41
CA VAL A 358 -3.93 -14.13 0.93
C VAL A 358 -4.19 -15.44 1.68
N THR A 359 -4.26 -15.38 3.01
CA THR A 359 -4.50 -16.55 3.85
C THR A 359 -5.91 -17.13 3.71
N ASN A 360 -6.88 -16.39 3.19
CA ASN A 360 -8.24 -16.89 2.92
C ASN A 360 -8.41 -17.41 1.47
N VAL A 361 -7.77 -16.78 0.50
CA VAL A 361 -7.92 -17.13 -0.91
C VAL A 361 -7.28 -18.48 -1.24
N VAL A 362 -6.18 -18.86 -0.56
CA VAL A 362 -5.59 -20.20 -0.72
C VAL A 362 -6.60 -21.31 -0.31
N PRO A 363 -7.25 -21.25 0.87
CA PRO A 363 -8.42 -22.08 1.20
C PRO A 363 -9.47 -22.15 0.09
N TYR A 364 -9.85 -21.01 -0.51
CA TYR A 364 -10.85 -21.01 -1.57
C TYR A 364 -10.41 -21.83 -2.79
N ILE A 365 -9.18 -21.65 -3.24
CA ILE A 365 -8.63 -22.38 -4.39
C ILE A 365 -8.64 -23.89 -4.12
N VAL A 366 -8.20 -24.31 -2.93
CA VAL A 366 -8.12 -25.74 -2.56
C VAL A 366 -9.52 -26.36 -2.39
N SER A 367 -10.46 -25.64 -1.78
CA SER A 367 -11.82 -26.14 -1.62
C SER A 367 -12.59 -26.16 -2.94
N LEU A 368 -12.39 -25.18 -3.82
CA LEU A 368 -12.99 -25.15 -5.16
C LEU A 368 -12.39 -26.22 -6.08
N SER A 369 -11.09 -26.49 -6.01
CA SER A 369 -10.48 -27.58 -6.77
C SER A 369 -10.99 -28.95 -6.34
N ALA A 370 -11.36 -29.11 -5.06
CA ALA A 370 -11.98 -30.34 -4.58
C ALA A 370 -13.34 -30.64 -5.23
N LEU A 371 -14.08 -29.59 -5.67
CA LEU A 371 -15.37 -29.74 -6.33
C LEU A 371 -15.30 -30.61 -7.59
N PHE A 372 -14.20 -30.58 -8.34
CA PHE A 372 -14.03 -31.43 -9.52
C PHE A 372 -14.06 -32.93 -9.18
N VAL A 373 -13.47 -33.30 -8.04
CA VAL A 373 -13.46 -34.67 -7.53
C VAL A 373 -14.83 -35.04 -6.99
N MET A 374 -15.42 -34.16 -6.17
CA MET A 374 -16.75 -34.35 -5.58
C MET A 374 -17.82 -34.58 -6.65
N MET A 375 -17.84 -33.79 -7.73
CA MET A 375 -18.82 -33.96 -8.81
C MET A 375 -18.65 -35.27 -9.58
N ARG A 376 -17.40 -35.76 -9.73
CA ARG A 376 -17.12 -37.06 -10.37
C ARG A 376 -17.55 -38.23 -9.50
N GLU A 377 -17.24 -38.19 -8.20
CA GLU A 377 -17.65 -39.24 -7.26
C GLU A 377 -19.18 -39.29 -7.09
N ALA A 378 -19.85 -38.14 -7.15
CA ALA A 378 -21.31 -38.05 -7.10
C ALA A 378 -22.03 -38.47 -8.41
N GLY A 379 -21.29 -38.76 -9.49
CA GLY A 379 -21.88 -39.14 -10.78
C GLY A 379 -22.71 -38.02 -11.42
N THR A 380 -22.29 -36.75 -11.27
CA THR A 380 -23.03 -35.58 -11.77
C THR A 380 -23.20 -35.65 -13.30
N GLU A 381 -24.39 -35.28 -13.80
CA GLU A 381 -24.69 -35.25 -15.23
C GLU A 381 -23.63 -34.46 -16.03
N PRO A 382 -23.17 -34.95 -17.22
CA PRO A 382 -22.10 -34.31 -17.98
C PRO A 382 -22.32 -32.83 -18.30
N ALA A 383 -23.57 -32.41 -18.59
CA ALA A 383 -23.89 -31.02 -18.88
C ALA A 383 -23.73 -30.13 -17.64
N ALA A 384 -24.24 -30.59 -16.49
CA ALA A 384 -24.09 -29.91 -15.20
C ALA A 384 -22.62 -29.87 -14.75
N TYR A 385 -21.87 -30.97 -14.94
CA TYR A 385 -20.43 -31.02 -14.67
C TYR A 385 -19.68 -29.95 -15.47
N ARG A 386 -19.90 -29.87 -16.79
CA ARG A 386 -19.22 -28.90 -17.65
C ARG A 386 -19.53 -27.45 -17.25
N ARG A 387 -20.79 -27.13 -16.98
CA ARG A 387 -21.19 -25.79 -16.53
C ARG A 387 -20.51 -25.44 -15.21
N ASN A 388 -20.62 -26.32 -14.21
CA ASN A 388 -20.03 -26.10 -12.89
C ASN A 388 -18.50 -25.98 -12.98
N ALA A 389 -17.85 -26.85 -13.76
CA ALA A 389 -16.42 -26.82 -13.99
C ALA A 389 -15.93 -25.48 -14.59
N VAL A 390 -16.63 -24.94 -15.59
CA VAL A 390 -16.27 -23.64 -16.18
C VAL A 390 -16.34 -22.53 -15.14
N VAL A 391 -17.42 -22.48 -14.35
CA VAL A 391 -17.57 -21.45 -13.31
C VAL A 391 -16.51 -21.61 -12.22
N THR A 392 -16.18 -22.85 -11.82
CA THR A 392 -15.11 -23.13 -10.85
C THR A 392 -13.74 -22.72 -11.37
N VAL A 393 -13.43 -22.93 -12.65
CA VAL A 393 -12.18 -22.45 -13.25
C VAL A 393 -12.10 -20.93 -13.22
N ILE A 394 -13.20 -20.23 -13.58
CA ILE A 394 -13.25 -18.76 -13.49
C ILE A 394 -12.99 -18.29 -12.07
N ALA A 395 -13.64 -18.93 -11.08
CA ALA A 395 -13.43 -18.64 -9.67
C ALA A 395 -11.96 -18.81 -9.24
N MET A 396 -11.32 -19.93 -9.63
CA MET A 396 -9.91 -20.19 -9.31
C MET A 396 -8.93 -19.23 -10.00
N VAL A 397 -9.18 -18.88 -11.26
CA VAL A 397 -8.37 -17.90 -12.01
C VAL A 397 -8.46 -16.53 -11.33
N TYR A 398 -9.68 -16.10 -10.99
CA TYR A 398 -9.88 -14.87 -10.24
C TYR A 398 -9.19 -14.90 -8.86
N SER A 399 -9.32 -16.00 -8.10
CA SER A 399 -8.61 -16.18 -6.83
C SER A 399 -7.09 -16.08 -6.99
N THR A 400 -6.53 -16.67 -8.04
CA THR A 400 -5.09 -16.60 -8.31
C THR A 400 -4.65 -15.18 -8.68
N TYR A 401 -5.46 -14.47 -9.46
CA TYR A 401 -5.20 -13.07 -9.77
C TYR A 401 -5.30 -12.17 -8.52
N ALA A 402 -6.26 -12.43 -7.63
CA ALA A 402 -6.37 -11.72 -6.36
C ALA A 402 -5.14 -11.94 -5.46
N LEU A 403 -4.60 -13.16 -5.39
CA LEU A 403 -3.32 -13.42 -4.70
C LEU A 403 -2.19 -12.57 -5.26
N TYR A 404 -2.07 -12.50 -6.58
CA TYR A 404 -1.08 -11.64 -7.23
C TYR A 404 -1.29 -10.15 -6.88
N ALA A 405 -2.54 -9.68 -6.89
CA ALA A 405 -2.90 -8.30 -6.61
C ALA A 405 -2.71 -7.89 -5.13
N SER A 406 -2.71 -8.84 -4.18
CA SER A 406 -2.46 -8.57 -2.76
C SER A 406 -1.02 -8.15 -2.44
N GLY A 407 -0.09 -8.30 -3.39
CA GLY A 407 1.29 -7.84 -3.26
C GLY A 407 2.25 -8.89 -2.69
N LYS A 408 3.55 -8.70 -2.99
CA LYS A 408 4.59 -9.70 -2.73
C LYS A 408 4.77 -10.03 -1.25
N ASP A 409 4.72 -9.01 -0.38
CA ASP A 409 4.95 -9.20 1.06
C ASP A 409 3.81 -9.99 1.71
N ALA A 410 2.56 -9.70 1.33
CA ALA A 410 1.39 -10.44 1.80
C ALA A 410 1.42 -11.89 1.30
N VAL A 411 1.77 -12.12 0.03
CA VAL A 411 1.92 -13.47 -0.54
C VAL A 411 3.03 -14.24 0.17
N MET A 412 4.19 -13.62 0.40
CA MET A 412 5.28 -14.24 1.14
C MET A 412 4.84 -14.61 2.56
N GLY A 413 4.17 -13.71 3.28
CA GLY A 413 3.61 -13.97 4.60
C GLY A 413 2.64 -15.16 4.59
N GLY A 414 1.70 -15.20 3.65
CA GLY A 414 0.78 -16.33 3.48
C GLY A 414 1.47 -17.65 3.17
N MET A 415 2.51 -17.64 2.33
CA MET A 415 3.32 -18.82 2.02
C MET A 415 4.10 -19.33 3.24
N LEU A 416 4.64 -18.43 4.06
CA LEU A 416 5.30 -18.80 5.32
C LEU A 416 4.31 -19.43 6.30
N VAL A 417 3.12 -18.85 6.45
CA VAL A 417 2.04 -19.45 7.26
C VAL A 417 1.67 -20.83 6.73
N MET A 418 1.55 -20.97 5.41
CA MET A 418 1.23 -22.25 4.77
C MET A 418 2.31 -23.30 5.09
N ALA A 419 3.59 -22.94 4.96
CA ALA A 419 4.72 -23.80 5.29
C ALA A 419 4.73 -24.22 6.78
N ILE A 420 4.46 -23.27 7.69
CA ILE A 420 4.31 -23.56 9.12
C ILE A 420 3.15 -24.54 9.36
N GLY A 421 2.02 -24.37 8.66
CA GLY A 421 0.89 -25.29 8.71
C GLY A 421 1.29 -26.72 8.37
N TYR A 422 2.08 -26.91 7.31
CA TYR A 422 2.61 -28.24 6.96
C TYR A 422 3.57 -28.81 8.02
N VAL A 423 4.42 -27.98 8.62
CA VAL A 423 5.31 -28.42 9.72
C VAL A 423 4.48 -28.88 10.92
N ILE A 424 3.50 -28.09 11.35
CA ILE A 424 2.61 -28.44 12.47
C ILE A 424 1.85 -29.73 12.15
N TYR A 425 1.30 -29.86 10.95
CA TYR A 425 0.61 -31.08 10.52
C TYR A 425 1.54 -32.29 10.56
N GLY A 426 2.78 -32.17 10.07
CA GLY A 426 3.77 -33.24 10.11
C GLY A 426 4.07 -33.76 11.51
N LEU A 427 4.07 -32.87 12.52
CA LEU A 427 4.25 -33.24 13.92
C LEU A 427 3.02 -33.91 14.55
N ILE A 428 1.82 -33.58 14.07
CA ILE A 428 0.55 -34.11 14.59
C ILE A 428 0.13 -35.40 13.85
N ALA A 429 0.47 -35.54 12.57
CA ALA A 429 0.04 -36.64 11.70
C ALA A 429 0.28 -38.06 12.28
N PRO A 430 1.40 -38.36 12.97
CA PRO A 430 1.62 -39.66 13.61
C PRO A 430 0.57 -40.00 14.70
N ARG A 431 0.02 -38.98 15.38
CA ARG A 431 -0.99 -39.13 16.45
C ARG A 431 -2.39 -39.41 15.90
N LEU A 432 -2.64 -39.09 14.63
CA LEU A 432 -3.93 -39.29 13.95
C LEU A 432 -4.12 -40.71 13.41
N GLY A 433 -3.18 -41.62 13.67
CA GLY A 433 -3.32 -43.03 13.28
C GLY A 433 -3.28 -43.26 11.76
N LEU A 434 -2.78 -42.32 10.96
CA LEU A 434 -2.65 -42.42 9.49
C LEU A 434 -1.55 -43.39 9.04
N ARG A 435 -1.28 -44.45 9.80
CA ARG A 435 -0.55 -45.64 9.34
C ARG A 435 -1.54 -46.55 8.63
N GLY A 436 -1.61 -46.46 7.30
CA GLY A 436 -2.20 -47.54 6.49
C GLY A 436 -3.41 -47.21 5.62
N ALA A 437 -3.59 -45.96 5.14
CA ALA A 437 -4.45 -45.78 3.98
C ALA A 437 -3.68 -46.29 2.74
N LYS A 438 -4.09 -47.45 2.19
CA LYS A 438 -3.69 -47.87 0.83
C LYS A 438 -3.77 -46.65 -0.06
N ALA A 439 -2.64 -46.21 -0.61
CA ALA A 439 -2.58 -45.09 -1.51
C ALA A 439 -3.65 -45.28 -2.60
N ARG A 440 -4.77 -44.56 -2.50
CA ARG A 440 -5.67 -44.36 -3.63
C ARG A 440 -4.77 -43.75 -4.69
N LYS A 441 -4.54 -44.45 -5.81
CA LYS A 441 -3.71 -43.95 -6.90
C LYS A 441 -4.14 -42.50 -7.15
N PRO A 442 -3.21 -41.53 -7.07
CA PRO A 442 -3.58 -40.15 -7.31
C PRO A 442 -4.19 -40.11 -8.71
N ALA A 443 -5.49 -39.83 -8.80
CA ALA A 443 -6.15 -39.62 -10.06
C ALA A 443 -5.43 -38.43 -10.70
N VAL A 444 -4.73 -38.73 -11.78
CA VAL A 444 -3.93 -37.86 -12.63
C VAL A 444 -4.42 -36.41 -12.60
N ALA A 445 -3.75 -35.57 -11.80
CA ALA A 445 -3.74 -34.12 -11.93
C ALA A 445 -2.33 -33.53 -11.72
N ALA A 446 -1.31 -34.39 -11.51
CA ALA A 446 0.09 -34.01 -11.51
C ALA A 446 0.61 -33.66 -12.93
N ALA A 447 -0.12 -34.06 -13.98
CA ALA A 447 0.24 -33.76 -15.38
C ALA A 447 -0.18 -32.35 -15.84
N SER A 448 -1.05 -31.65 -15.12
CA SER A 448 -1.48 -30.28 -15.47
C SER A 448 -0.73 -29.20 -14.69
N ILE A 449 -0.08 -29.57 -13.58
CA ILE A 449 0.73 -28.64 -12.77
C ILE A 449 2.11 -28.42 -13.39
N ILE A 450 2.66 -29.40 -14.12
CA ILE A 450 3.92 -29.24 -14.86
C ILE A 450 3.73 -28.36 -16.10
N ALA A 451 2.56 -28.40 -16.75
CA ALA A 451 2.24 -27.50 -17.87
C ALA A 451 2.05 -26.04 -17.42
N PHE A 452 1.62 -25.79 -16.17
CA PHE A 452 1.43 -24.43 -15.64
C PHE A 452 2.66 -23.89 -14.91
N LEU A 453 3.47 -24.75 -14.28
CA LEU A 453 4.76 -24.36 -13.68
C LEU A 453 5.86 -24.11 -14.71
N LEU A 454 5.75 -24.69 -15.93
CA LEU A 454 6.62 -24.33 -17.06
C LEU A 454 6.29 -22.98 -17.70
N LEU A 455 5.19 -22.32 -17.31
CA LEU A 455 4.84 -20.97 -17.78
C LEU A 455 5.18 -19.84 -16.79
N CYS A 456 5.60 -20.14 -15.54
CA CYS A 456 5.71 -19.11 -14.49
C CYS A 456 6.94 -19.20 -13.54
N ALA A 457 8.01 -19.95 -13.85
CA ALA A 457 9.25 -19.89 -13.06
C ALA A 457 10.39 -19.17 -13.82
N PRO A 458 11.03 -18.13 -13.24
CA PRO A 458 12.22 -17.52 -13.83
C PRO A 458 13.42 -18.46 -13.62
N ALA A 459 14.02 -18.93 -14.72
CA ALA A 459 15.27 -19.67 -14.67
C ALA A 459 16.43 -18.76 -14.23
N PRO A 460 17.44 -19.29 -13.51
CA PRO A 460 18.65 -18.55 -13.14
C PRO A 460 19.50 -18.29 -14.39
N ARG A 461 20.11 -17.10 -14.46
CA ARG A 461 21.09 -16.73 -15.51
C ARG A 461 22.33 -17.63 -15.44
N PRO A 462 22.85 -18.11 -16.58
CA PRO A 462 24.28 -18.26 -16.79
C PRO A 462 24.80 -17.25 -17.83
N ALA A 463 26.08 -16.96 -17.69
CA ALA A 463 26.85 -16.00 -18.48
C ALA A 463 27.03 -16.42 -19.95
N HIS A 464 27.21 -15.39 -20.80
CA HIS A 464 27.73 -15.36 -22.17
C HIS A 464 27.80 -16.66 -23.00
N ALA A 465 27.02 -16.71 -24.09
CA ALA A 465 27.44 -17.25 -25.39
C ALA A 465 26.58 -16.64 -26.52
N ALA A 466 27.18 -16.52 -27.70
CA ALA A 466 26.79 -15.70 -28.84
C ALA A 466 25.46 -16.08 -29.55
N GLU A 467 25.02 -15.14 -30.39
CA GLU A 467 23.79 -15.03 -31.19
C GLU A 467 23.34 -16.30 -31.94
N THR A 468 22.01 -16.48 -32.08
CA THR A 468 21.30 -16.52 -33.39
C THR A 468 19.78 -16.71 -33.25
N GLY A 469 19.04 -15.81 -33.91
CA GLY A 469 17.67 -15.92 -34.45
C GLY A 469 16.59 -16.73 -33.73
N ALA A 470 15.72 -16.04 -32.97
CA ALA A 470 14.27 -16.32 -32.93
C ALA A 470 13.51 -15.12 -32.31
N THR A 471 12.51 -14.61 -33.02
CA THR A 471 11.74 -13.40 -32.71
C THR A 471 10.84 -13.55 -31.48
N ALA A 472 11.16 -12.82 -30.42
CA ALA A 472 10.30 -12.56 -29.26
C ALA A 472 9.26 -11.45 -29.57
N PRO A 473 8.11 -11.40 -28.88
CA PRO A 473 7.12 -10.34 -29.09
C PRO A 473 7.73 -8.99 -28.68
N ALA A 474 7.50 -7.96 -29.49
CA ALA A 474 8.20 -6.67 -29.45
C ALA A 474 8.36 -6.11 -28.04
N ALA A 475 9.58 -6.18 -27.50
CA ALA A 475 10.01 -5.38 -26.38
C ALA A 475 9.86 -3.90 -26.77
N THR A 476 9.16 -3.11 -25.97
CA THR A 476 9.16 -1.66 -26.11
C THR A 476 10.59 -1.14 -26.03
N ALA A 477 11.17 -0.80 -27.18
CA ALA A 477 12.57 -0.37 -27.33
C ALA A 477 13.01 0.59 -26.21
N GLY A 478 14.19 0.33 -25.62
CA GLY A 478 14.85 1.20 -24.63
C GLY A 478 15.19 2.57 -25.21
N ALA A 479 15.52 3.55 -24.37
CA ALA A 479 15.70 4.94 -24.79
C ALA A 479 16.74 5.09 -25.89
N LEU A 480 17.92 4.47 -25.75
CA LEU A 480 18.97 4.51 -26.76
C LEU A 480 18.51 3.97 -28.13
N ALA A 481 17.73 2.88 -28.14
CA ALA A 481 17.19 2.33 -29.38
C ALA A 481 16.15 3.27 -30.03
N ARG A 482 15.29 3.91 -29.23
CA ARG A 482 14.34 4.90 -29.74
C ARG A 482 15.04 6.14 -30.28
N ILE A 483 16.07 6.63 -29.59
CA ILE A 483 16.88 7.77 -30.03
C ILE A 483 17.57 7.43 -31.35
N LYS A 484 18.13 6.22 -31.48
CA LYS A 484 18.73 5.73 -32.72
C LYS A 484 17.74 5.68 -33.88
N GLN A 485 16.51 5.25 -33.61
CA GLN A 485 15.47 5.16 -34.63
C GLN A 485 14.90 6.53 -35.02
N SER A 486 14.68 7.42 -34.05
CA SER A 486 14.01 8.70 -34.26
C SER A 486 14.95 9.83 -34.70
N GLY A 487 16.26 9.70 -34.42
CA GLY A 487 17.22 10.79 -34.55
C GLY A 487 16.95 11.97 -33.61
N LYS A 488 16.15 11.76 -32.55
CA LYS A 488 15.76 12.79 -31.58
C LYS A 488 15.96 12.29 -30.15
N MET A 489 16.50 13.17 -29.29
CA MET A 489 16.61 12.95 -27.85
C MET A 489 15.87 14.06 -27.12
N ASN A 490 14.93 13.70 -26.25
CA ASN A 490 14.17 14.67 -25.48
C ASN A 490 14.74 14.76 -24.05
N ILE A 491 15.18 15.95 -23.66
CA ILE A 491 15.75 16.21 -22.34
C ILE A 491 14.77 17.05 -21.54
N GLY A 492 14.34 16.53 -20.39
CA GLY A 492 13.45 17.23 -19.47
C GLY A 492 14.21 17.98 -18.39
N TYR A 493 13.72 19.15 -18.02
CA TYR A 493 14.21 19.89 -16.86
C TYR A 493 13.06 20.58 -16.15
N VAL A 494 13.20 20.75 -14.83
CA VAL A 494 12.33 21.61 -14.03
C VAL A 494 12.95 23.00 -14.02
N ASN A 495 12.15 24.06 -14.24
CA ASN A 495 12.67 25.42 -14.18
C ASN A 495 13.08 25.76 -12.74
N GLY A 496 14.38 25.77 -12.48
CA GLY A 496 14.97 26.07 -11.19
C GLY A 496 15.57 27.47 -11.13
N ALA A 497 16.34 27.72 -10.08
CA ALA A 497 17.17 28.91 -9.96
C ALA A 497 18.58 28.67 -10.53
N SER A 498 19.22 29.75 -10.97
CA SER A 498 20.67 29.75 -11.19
C SER A 498 21.39 29.25 -9.93
N PRO A 499 22.42 28.39 -10.06
CA PRO A 499 23.16 28.04 -11.29
C PRO A 499 22.85 26.63 -11.85
N PHE A 500 21.69 26.04 -11.54
CA PHE A 500 21.38 24.63 -11.85
C PHE A 500 20.84 24.37 -13.27
N VAL A 501 19.53 24.51 -13.47
CA VAL A 501 18.90 24.64 -14.80
C VAL A 501 17.86 25.72 -14.70
N TYR A 502 17.95 26.71 -15.58
CA TYR A 502 16.98 27.79 -15.71
C TYR A 502 16.91 28.24 -17.17
N ARG A 503 15.87 28.99 -17.51
CA ARG A 503 15.80 29.65 -18.82
C ARG A 503 16.55 30.98 -18.81
N ASP A 504 17.45 31.17 -19.77
CA ASP A 504 18.04 32.48 -20.02
C ASP A 504 17.03 33.43 -20.70
N ASP A 505 17.42 34.69 -20.90
CA ASP A 505 16.57 35.71 -21.53
C ASP A 505 16.21 35.37 -22.99
N ALA A 506 16.99 34.49 -23.63
CA ALA A 506 16.73 33.97 -24.96
C ALA A 506 15.83 32.71 -24.96
N GLY A 507 15.43 32.21 -23.78
CA GLY A 507 14.56 31.06 -23.60
C GLY A 507 15.27 29.70 -23.63
N HIS A 508 16.60 29.65 -23.69
CA HIS A 508 17.38 28.43 -23.69
C HIS A 508 17.57 27.87 -22.29
N ALA A 509 17.57 26.53 -22.16
CA ALA A 509 17.90 25.87 -20.91
C ALA A 509 19.42 25.92 -20.66
N VAL A 510 19.83 26.69 -19.65
CA VAL A 510 21.23 26.88 -19.30
C VAL A 510 21.47 26.56 -17.82
N GLY A 511 22.73 26.26 -17.48
CA GLY A 511 23.16 25.97 -16.11
C GLY A 511 24.05 24.73 -16.04
N TYR A 512 24.49 24.39 -14.82
CA TYR A 512 25.36 23.25 -14.56
C TYR A 512 24.74 21.93 -15.00
N LEU A 513 23.51 21.65 -14.55
CA LEU A 513 22.81 20.40 -14.85
C LEU A 513 22.43 20.31 -16.33
N ALA A 514 22.14 21.45 -16.97
CA ALA A 514 21.91 21.51 -18.42
C ALA A 514 23.19 21.16 -19.20
N ALA A 515 24.34 21.71 -18.79
CA ALA A 515 25.62 21.39 -19.42
C ALA A 515 25.99 19.91 -19.26
N LEU A 516 25.69 19.28 -18.12
CA LEU A 516 25.90 17.84 -17.93
C LEU A 516 25.01 17.00 -18.85
N CYS A 517 23.73 17.30 -18.91
CA CYS A 517 22.80 16.62 -19.82
C CYS A 517 23.18 16.80 -21.29
N GLN A 518 23.70 17.98 -21.67
CA GLN A 518 24.19 18.21 -23.01
C GLN A 518 25.41 17.33 -23.32
N ASN A 519 26.35 17.18 -22.40
CA ASN A 519 27.47 16.24 -22.58
C ASN A 519 27.00 14.79 -22.75
N VAL A 520 25.97 14.37 -22.00
CA VAL A 520 25.34 13.05 -22.21
C VAL A 520 24.78 12.94 -23.63
N ALA A 521 24.06 13.95 -24.11
CA ALA A 521 23.50 13.95 -25.46
C ALA A 521 24.59 13.93 -26.56
N ASP A 522 25.69 14.65 -26.35
CA ASP A 522 26.85 14.66 -27.25
C ASP A 522 27.54 13.28 -27.26
N GLN A 523 27.61 12.59 -26.12
CA GLN A 523 28.11 11.22 -26.06
C GLN A 523 27.17 10.26 -26.79
N VAL A 524 25.85 10.42 -26.64
CA VAL A 524 24.84 9.61 -27.39
C VAL A 524 25.03 9.82 -28.89
N LYS A 525 25.25 11.06 -29.33
CA LYS A 525 25.52 11.43 -30.72
C LYS A 525 26.72 10.68 -31.30
N SER A 526 27.80 10.62 -30.53
CA SER A 526 29.06 9.96 -30.88
C SER A 526 28.92 8.44 -30.93
N GLU A 527 28.47 7.81 -29.83
CA GLU A 527 28.44 6.34 -29.71
C GLU A 527 27.39 5.67 -30.60
N LEU A 528 26.25 6.34 -30.86
CA LEU A 528 25.22 5.81 -31.76
C LEU A 528 25.46 6.16 -33.23
N GLY A 529 26.50 6.95 -33.55
CA GLY A 529 26.82 7.36 -34.92
C GLY A 529 25.76 8.26 -35.57
N LEU A 530 25.19 9.20 -34.80
CA LEU A 530 24.06 10.05 -35.23
C LEU A 530 24.46 11.52 -35.37
N PRO A 531 25.24 11.93 -36.40
CA PRO A 531 25.76 13.30 -36.52
C PRO A 531 24.66 14.38 -36.64
N ALA A 532 23.42 13.99 -37.01
CA ALA A 532 22.25 14.85 -37.12
C ALA A 532 21.26 14.72 -35.94
N LEU A 533 21.67 14.10 -34.81
CA LEU A 533 20.81 13.97 -33.62
C LEU A 533 20.28 15.34 -33.16
N THR A 534 18.96 15.47 -33.08
CA THR A 534 18.30 16.68 -32.57
C THR A 534 17.99 16.54 -31.08
N VAL A 535 18.49 17.47 -30.26
CA VAL A 535 18.24 17.50 -28.82
C VAL A 535 17.13 18.50 -28.50
N ASN A 536 15.99 18.01 -28.01
CA ASN A 536 14.85 18.85 -27.64
C ASN A 536 14.81 19.07 -26.13
N TRP A 537 14.82 20.32 -25.71
CA TRP A 537 14.70 20.70 -24.31
C TRP A 537 13.23 20.93 -23.93
N THR A 538 12.74 20.10 -23.01
CA THR A 538 11.35 20.12 -22.56
C THR A 538 11.29 20.65 -21.14
N LEU A 539 10.57 21.74 -20.93
CA LEU A 539 10.24 22.20 -19.59
C LEU A 539 9.18 21.28 -19.00
N VAL A 540 9.46 20.69 -17.84
CA VAL A 540 8.55 19.79 -17.14
C VAL A 540 8.20 20.39 -15.79
N ALA A 541 6.92 20.35 -15.44
CA ALA A 541 6.47 20.77 -14.12
C ALA A 541 7.08 19.84 -13.05
N ALA A 542 7.35 20.37 -11.86
CA ALA A 542 8.01 19.60 -10.81
C ALA A 542 7.21 18.32 -10.47
N ASP A 543 5.90 18.40 -10.36
CA ASP A 543 4.97 17.28 -10.12
C ASP A 543 4.87 16.28 -11.28
N ASP A 544 5.13 16.71 -12.52
CA ASP A 544 5.04 15.87 -13.74
C ASP A 544 6.37 15.20 -14.13
N ARG A 545 7.49 15.57 -13.50
CA ARG A 545 8.85 15.15 -13.92
C ARG A 545 9.07 13.64 -14.01
N TYR A 546 8.49 12.88 -13.09
CA TYR A 546 8.60 11.41 -13.09
C TYR A 546 7.71 10.78 -14.16
N ARG A 547 6.50 11.29 -14.31
CA ARG A 547 5.55 10.84 -15.32
C ARG A 547 6.08 11.09 -16.72
N ALA A 548 6.74 12.22 -16.96
CA ALA A 548 7.36 12.54 -18.25
C ALA A 548 8.41 11.51 -18.70
N LEU A 549 9.21 10.97 -17.77
CA LEU A 549 10.15 9.87 -18.04
C LEU A 549 9.41 8.54 -18.29
N GLN A 550 8.40 8.22 -17.47
CA GLN A 550 7.63 6.98 -17.58
C GLN A 550 6.83 6.89 -18.88
N GLU A 551 6.23 8.01 -19.29
CA GLU A 551 5.49 8.17 -20.55
C GLU A 551 6.42 8.36 -21.75
N ARG A 552 7.74 8.42 -21.55
CA ARG A 552 8.75 8.61 -22.60
C ARG A 552 8.58 9.91 -23.38
N ARG A 553 7.99 10.93 -22.75
CA ARG A 553 8.00 12.31 -23.28
C ARG A 553 9.40 12.90 -23.23
N ILE A 554 10.18 12.49 -22.24
CA ILE A 554 11.60 12.78 -22.10
C ILE A 554 12.37 11.47 -21.93
N ASP A 555 13.61 11.45 -22.42
CA ASP A 555 14.54 10.32 -22.32
C ASP A 555 15.51 10.48 -21.13
N LEU A 556 15.76 11.72 -20.71
CA LEU A 556 16.65 12.09 -19.61
C LEU A 556 16.07 13.27 -18.81
N LEU A 557 16.08 13.19 -17.48
CA LEU A 557 15.72 14.29 -16.57
C LEU A 557 16.97 14.94 -15.98
N CYS A 558 17.13 16.24 -16.19
CA CYS A 558 18.28 17.03 -15.76
C CYS A 558 18.19 17.45 -14.30
N GLY A 559 18.59 16.53 -13.43
CA GLY A 559 18.74 16.76 -12.01
C GLY A 559 17.44 16.60 -11.24
N ASP A 560 17.49 15.71 -10.26
CA ASP A 560 16.48 15.60 -9.22
C ASP A 560 17.15 15.12 -7.92
N SER A 561 16.61 15.55 -6.78
CA SER A 561 17.10 15.10 -5.48
C SER A 561 16.86 13.61 -5.31
N GLU A 562 17.92 12.88 -5.03
CA GLU A 562 17.85 11.44 -4.94
C GLU A 562 17.24 10.99 -3.61
N THR A 563 16.05 10.41 -3.68
CA THR A 563 15.29 9.94 -2.51
C THR A 563 14.80 8.51 -2.72
N LEU A 564 14.55 7.77 -1.62
CA LEU A 564 13.96 6.43 -1.71
C LEU A 564 12.59 6.45 -2.37
N THR A 565 11.79 7.49 -2.11
CA THR A 565 10.51 7.72 -2.78
C THR A 565 10.70 7.91 -4.29
N GLY A 566 11.64 8.77 -4.71
CA GLY A 566 11.95 9.00 -6.13
C GLY A 566 12.45 7.74 -6.85
N ARG A 567 13.25 6.90 -6.17
CA ARG A 567 13.71 5.59 -6.68
C ARG A 567 12.57 4.60 -6.92
N GLY A 568 11.39 4.85 -6.34
CA GLY A 568 10.15 4.15 -6.64
C GLY A 568 9.57 4.49 -8.03
N PHE A 569 9.93 5.63 -8.61
CA PHE A 569 9.34 6.12 -9.86
C PHE A 569 10.33 6.13 -11.04
N ILE A 570 11.60 6.45 -10.79
CA ILE A 570 12.66 6.58 -11.80
C ILE A 570 13.94 5.87 -11.35
N SER A 571 14.84 5.60 -12.28
CA SER A 571 16.21 5.19 -11.96
C SER A 571 17.11 6.44 -11.94
N TYR A 572 18.00 6.54 -10.96
CA TYR A 572 18.98 7.63 -10.88
C TYR A 572 20.33 7.17 -11.41
N SER A 573 21.03 8.09 -12.07
CA SER A 573 22.44 7.95 -12.42
C SER A 573 23.35 8.02 -11.19
N LEU A 574 24.66 7.93 -11.41
CA LEU A 574 25.66 8.42 -10.47
C LEU A 574 25.36 9.87 -10.07
N PRO A 575 25.59 10.22 -8.79
CA PRO A 575 25.27 11.54 -8.30
C PRO A 575 26.22 12.56 -8.90
N VAL A 576 25.66 13.69 -9.33
CA VAL A 576 26.36 14.71 -10.13
C VAL A 576 26.82 15.91 -9.31
N TYR A 577 26.24 16.12 -8.12
CA TYR A 577 26.78 16.99 -7.08
C TYR A 577 26.16 16.63 -5.71
N PRO A 578 26.80 16.96 -4.58
CA PRO A 578 26.43 16.42 -3.28
C PRO A 578 25.12 16.99 -2.69
N GLY A 579 24.67 18.16 -3.17
CA GLY A 579 23.46 18.86 -2.74
C GLY A 579 23.37 19.16 -1.23
N GLY A 580 22.30 19.83 -0.82
CA GLY A 580 21.92 20.00 0.57
C GLY A 580 21.80 21.44 1.06
N VAL A 581 21.24 21.56 2.27
CA VAL A 581 20.99 22.86 2.91
C VAL A 581 22.31 23.44 3.40
N GLY A 582 22.58 24.69 3.03
CA GLY A 582 23.63 25.55 3.56
C GLY A 582 23.06 26.75 4.32
N ALA A 583 23.96 27.50 4.95
CA ALA A 583 23.63 28.72 5.68
C ALA A 583 24.44 29.91 5.17
N LEU A 584 23.77 31.00 4.85
CA LEU A 584 24.34 32.30 4.49
C LEU A 584 24.23 33.26 5.67
N LEU A 585 25.35 33.89 6.02
CA LEU A 585 25.45 34.88 7.09
C LEU A 585 26.25 36.09 6.61
N ARG A 586 26.26 37.16 7.41
CA ARG A 586 27.23 38.24 7.23
C ARG A 586 28.64 37.83 7.67
N ALA A 587 29.65 38.37 7.01
CA ALA A 587 31.06 38.18 7.34
C ALA A 587 31.42 38.72 8.74
N ASP A 588 30.67 39.67 9.29
CA ASP A 588 30.82 40.21 10.65
C ASP A 588 29.91 39.53 11.70
N ALA A 589 29.22 38.43 11.36
CA ALA A 589 28.39 37.71 12.32
C ALA A 589 29.19 37.20 13.52
N ALA A 590 28.55 37.16 14.70
CA ALA A 590 29.18 36.79 15.96
C ALA A 590 29.97 35.48 15.84
N PRO A 591 31.23 35.41 16.32
CA PRO A 591 32.06 34.21 16.19
C PRO A 591 31.39 32.95 16.74
N GLY A 592 30.68 33.07 17.88
CA GLY A 592 29.92 31.96 18.47
C GLY A 592 28.79 31.44 17.59
N LEU A 593 28.12 32.29 16.81
CA LEU A 593 27.08 31.86 15.86
C LEU A 593 27.66 31.07 14.71
N LYS A 594 28.77 31.56 14.13
CA LYS A 594 29.48 30.83 13.08
C LYS A 594 29.98 29.49 13.59
N GLN A 595 30.56 29.47 14.79
CA GLN A 595 31.08 28.25 15.41
C GLN A 595 29.99 27.19 15.62
N VAL A 596 28.86 27.57 16.23
CA VAL A 596 27.73 26.66 16.47
C VAL A 596 27.17 26.10 15.16
N LEU A 597 27.00 26.96 14.15
CA LEU A 597 26.43 26.54 12.87
C LEU A 597 27.42 25.74 12.02
N SER A 598 28.71 26.06 12.04
CA SER A 598 29.76 25.28 11.36
C SER A 598 29.99 23.91 11.99
N GLY A 599 29.64 23.73 13.27
CA GLY A 599 29.89 22.49 14.01
C GLY A 599 31.32 22.36 14.54
N ASP A 600 32.08 23.46 14.56
CA ASP A 600 33.46 23.49 15.01
C ASP A 600 33.52 23.52 16.54
N THR A 601 33.70 22.37 17.19
CA THR A 601 34.04 22.34 18.62
C THR A 601 35.53 22.59 18.80
N LEU A 602 35.91 23.69 19.46
CA LEU A 602 37.30 23.90 19.85
C LEU A 602 37.71 22.81 20.87
N PRO A 603 38.82 22.08 20.66
CA PRO A 603 39.22 20.95 21.52
C PRO A 603 39.51 21.31 22.99
N HIS A 604 39.49 22.60 23.36
CA HIS A 604 39.95 23.08 24.66
C HIS A 604 38.97 23.98 25.43
N GLN A 605 37.68 24.01 25.07
CA GLN A 605 36.69 24.79 25.84
C GLN A 605 35.50 23.94 26.28
N PRO A 606 35.13 23.94 27.58
CA PRO A 606 33.91 23.27 28.04
C PRO A 606 32.68 23.98 27.46
N VAL A 607 31.92 23.27 26.63
CA VAL A 607 30.63 23.74 26.10
C VAL A 607 29.54 23.44 27.12
N TRP A 608 29.06 24.46 27.84
CA TRP A 608 27.90 24.34 28.72
C TRP A 608 26.66 24.01 27.88
N ARG A 609 25.93 22.93 28.24
CA ARG A 609 24.81 22.38 27.43
C ARG A 609 23.72 23.39 27.02
N GLY A 610 23.56 24.50 27.74
CA GLY A 610 22.57 25.55 27.43
C GLY A 610 23.06 26.71 26.55
N SER A 611 24.37 26.87 26.33
CA SER A 611 24.90 28.06 25.65
C SER A 611 24.58 28.13 24.14
N PRO A 612 24.53 27.02 23.36
CA PRO A 612 24.21 27.10 21.93
C PRO A 612 22.74 27.44 21.69
N ALA A 613 21.82 26.88 22.47
CA ALA A 613 20.39 27.14 22.35
C ALA A 613 20.05 28.60 22.67
N GLN A 614 20.63 29.16 23.74
CA GLN A 614 20.47 30.58 24.07
C GLN A 614 20.96 31.50 22.93
N LEU A 615 22.11 31.18 22.34
CA LEU A 615 22.67 31.95 21.24
C LEU A 615 21.81 31.86 19.97
N LEU A 616 21.27 30.68 19.64
CA LEU A 616 20.39 30.48 18.49
C LEU A 616 19.01 31.13 18.69
N ASN A 617 18.46 31.10 19.92
CA ASN A 617 17.18 31.73 20.26
C ASN A 617 17.19 33.26 20.07
N ALA A 618 18.37 33.89 20.18
CA ALA A 618 18.54 35.31 19.90
C ALA A 618 18.62 35.66 18.40
N GLN A 619 18.58 34.67 17.50
CA GLN A 619 18.71 34.87 16.06
C GLN A 619 17.35 34.90 15.35
N THR A 620 17.35 35.56 14.20
CA THR A 620 16.33 35.45 13.17
C THR A 620 16.84 34.55 12.04
N PHE A 621 16.06 33.55 11.67
CA PHE A 621 16.29 32.63 10.57
C PHE A 621 15.32 32.90 9.42
N SER A 622 15.74 32.65 8.19
CA SER A 622 14.84 32.69 7.03
C SER A 622 15.09 31.56 6.07
N SER A 623 14.05 31.22 5.31
CA SER A 623 14.09 30.27 4.21
C SER A 623 13.02 30.63 3.17
N VAL A 624 13.16 30.13 1.94
CA VAL A 624 12.17 30.38 0.89
C VAL A 624 10.87 29.65 1.22
N LYS A 625 9.74 30.35 1.12
CA LYS A 625 8.40 29.79 1.35
C LYS A 625 8.12 28.59 0.43
N ASP A 626 7.45 27.58 0.97
CA ASP A 626 7.05 26.33 0.31
C ASP A 626 8.24 25.48 -0.18
N SER A 627 9.46 25.77 0.29
CA SER A 627 10.66 25.02 -0.08
C SER A 627 10.91 23.79 0.82
N PRO A 628 11.65 22.77 0.35
CA PRO A 628 12.15 21.70 1.21
C PRO A 628 12.97 22.23 2.40
N THR A 629 13.72 23.31 2.20
CA THR A 629 14.52 23.95 3.26
C THR A 629 13.68 24.56 4.36
N GLN A 630 12.51 25.13 4.04
CA GLN A 630 11.57 25.64 5.06
C GLN A 630 11.07 24.51 5.96
N ARG A 631 10.65 23.39 5.36
CA ARG A 631 10.21 22.21 6.11
C ARG A 631 11.32 21.66 7.00
N TRP A 632 12.53 21.56 6.48
CA TRP A 632 13.71 21.16 7.26
C TRP A 632 14.01 22.14 8.41
N LEU A 633 13.95 23.44 8.16
CA LEU A 633 14.23 24.45 9.17
C LEU A 633 13.18 24.41 10.29
N ALA A 634 11.89 24.28 9.94
CA ALA A 634 10.81 24.13 10.91
C ALA A 634 10.98 22.87 11.79
N ASP A 635 11.33 21.73 11.19
CA ASP A 635 11.65 20.48 11.91
C ASP A 635 12.81 20.67 12.88
N ARG A 636 13.89 21.38 12.50
CA ARG A 636 15.01 21.64 13.40
C ARG A 636 14.68 22.60 14.54
N ILE A 637 13.87 23.62 14.28
CA ILE A 637 13.41 24.54 15.32
C ILE A 637 12.58 23.79 16.37
N ASP A 638 11.66 22.92 15.93
CA ASP A 638 10.86 22.08 16.82
C ASP A 638 11.72 21.03 17.55
N HIS A 639 12.55 20.27 16.82
CA HIS A 639 13.39 19.23 17.41
C HIS A 639 14.32 19.75 18.51
N PHE A 640 14.92 20.92 18.31
CA PHE A 640 15.80 21.55 19.30
C PHE A 640 15.05 22.47 20.28
N GLN A 641 13.72 22.58 20.17
CA GLN A 641 12.87 23.43 21.01
C GLN A 641 13.38 24.88 21.06
N LEU A 642 13.75 25.42 19.89
CA LEU A 642 14.27 26.77 19.76
C LEU A 642 13.11 27.77 19.70
N THR A 643 13.27 28.91 20.37
CA THR A 643 12.33 30.05 20.35
C THR A 643 12.76 31.12 19.35
N ALA A 644 13.69 30.80 18.45
CA ALA A 644 14.22 31.73 17.46
C ALA A 644 13.14 32.19 16.48
N GLN A 645 13.26 33.43 15.98
CA GLN A 645 12.31 33.96 15.01
C GLN A 645 12.56 33.35 13.62
N VAL A 646 11.55 32.77 12.99
CA VAL A 646 11.64 32.25 11.61
C VAL A 646 10.79 33.12 10.69
N VAL A 647 11.37 33.53 9.56
CA VAL A 647 10.72 34.39 8.56
C VAL A 647 10.78 33.72 7.20
N ASP A 648 9.62 33.52 6.59
CA ASP A 648 9.53 33.04 5.21
C ASP A 648 9.78 34.18 4.22
N VAL A 649 10.58 33.91 3.19
CA VAL A 649 10.83 34.86 2.09
C VAL A 649 10.23 34.35 0.79
N SER A 650 9.88 35.27 -0.10
CA SER A 650 9.26 34.96 -1.39
C SER A 650 10.26 34.49 -2.45
N SER A 651 11.55 34.83 -2.30
CA SER A 651 12.60 34.48 -3.26
C SER A 651 13.98 34.37 -2.62
N PHE A 652 14.91 33.68 -3.30
CA PHE A 652 16.31 33.62 -2.87
C PHE A 652 16.96 35.00 -2.78
N ASN A 653 16.67 35.88 -3.73
CA ASN A 653 17.22 37.24 -3.74
C ASN A 653 16.72 38.05 -2.53
N GLU A 654 15.44 37.93 -2.18
CA GLU A 654 14.90 38.56 -0.96
C GLU A 654 15.63 38.03 0.28
N GLY A 655 15.83 36.71 0.41
CA GLY A 655 16.56 36.10 1.52
C GLY A 655 17.98 36.66 1.68
N VAL A 656 18.73 36.75 0.57
CA VAL A 656 20.08 37.35 0.56
C VAL A 656 20.03 38.83 0.97
N GLN A 657 19.10 39.60 0.42
CA GLN A 657 18.95 41.03 0.75
C GLN A 657 18.58 41.25 2.22
N ARG A 658 17.81 40.36 2.83
CA ARG A 658 17.50 40.44 4.27
C ARG A 658 18.73 40.23 5.15
N VAL A 659 19.65 39.35 4.74
CA VAL A 659 20.94 39.16 5.45
C VAL A 659 21.82 40.39 5.31
N ILE A 660 21.96 40.95 4.10
CA ILE A 660 22.72 42.18 3.84
C ILE A 660 22.18 43.32 4.72
N ASN A 661 20.86 43.52 4.70
CA ASN A 661 20.15 44.58 5.43
C ASN A 661 19.97 44.30 6.93
N ARG A 662 20.59 43.24 7.47
CA ARG A 662 20.51 42.83 8.88
C ARG A 662 19.07 42.58 9.39
N LYS A 663 18.11 42.32 8.50
CA LYS A 663 16.73 41.95 8.84
C LYS A 663 16.58 40.47 9.21
N THR A 664 17.59 39.68 8.86
CA THR A 664 17.69 38.26 9.21
C THR A 664 19.16 37.92 9.46
N ASN A 665 19.45 37.12 10.49
CA ASN A 665 20.82 36.76 10.85
C ASN A 665 21.38 35.63 9.98
N VAL A 666 20.54 34.65 9.64
CA VAL A 666 20.92 33.50 8.80
C VAL A 666 19.83 33.19 7.77
N PHE A 667 20.24 33.00 6.52
CA PHE A 667 19.38 32.53 5.46
C PHE A 667 19.76 31.09 5.08
N PHE A 668 18.80 30.17 5.20
CA PHE A 668 18.97 28.77 4.82
C PHE A 668 18.38 28.52 3.44
N ALA A 669 19.18 27.91 2.57
CA ALA A 669 18.81 27.50 1.21
C ALA A 669 19.77 26.41 0.71
N GLU A 670 19.56 25.92 -0.50
CA GLU A 670 20.52 25.04 -1.18
C GLU A 670 21.89 25.74 -1.26
N ARG A 671 22.94 25.06 -0.76
CA ARG A 671 24.25 25.70 -0.54
C ARG A 671 24.85 26.30 -1.81
N GLN A 672 24.72 25.60 -2.93
CA GLN A 672 25.25 26.03 -4.22
C GLN A 672 24.55 27.28 -4.77
N ILE A 673 23.24 27.45 -4.49
CA ILE A 673 22.51 28.68 -4.83
C ILE A 673 23.05 29.83 -3.97
N LEU A 674 23.32 29.59 -2.68
CA LEU A 674 23.91 30.60 -1.80
C LEU A 674 25.31 31.03 -2.28
N GLN A 675 26.13 30.08 -2.72
CA GLN A 675 27.46 30.38 -3.24
C GLN A 675 27.41 31.21 -4.54
N ASP A 676 26.53 30.85 -5.48
CA ASP A 676 26.31 31.64 -6.70
C ASP A 676 25.77 33.05 -6.37
N ALA A 677 24.84 33.14 -5.43
CA ALA A 677 24.28 34.42 -5.00
C ALA A 677 25.33 35.34 -4.36
N VAL A 678 26.21 34.80 -3.50
CA VAL A 678 27.32 35.57 -2.93
C VAL A 678 28.32 36.00 -4.00
N LYS A 679 28.67 35.10 -4.93
CA LYS A 679 29.60 35.39 -6.03
C LYS A 679 29.11 36.53 -6.94
N ARG A 680 27.80 36.64 -7.15
CA ARG A 680 27.18 37.68 -8.00
C ARG A 680 26.81 38.95 -7.24
N SER A 681 26.80 38.92 -5.91
CA SER A 681 26.41 40.07 -5.09
C SER A 681 27.52 41.12 -5.07
N PRO A 682 27.21 42.42 -5.26
CA PRO A 682 28.16 43.51 -5.01
C PRO A 682 28.67 43.55 -3.57
N ALA A 683 27.95 42.95 -2.62
CA ALA A 683 28.31 42.83 -1.21
C ALA A 683 29.00 41.50 -0.88
N SER A 684 29.69 40.87 -1.83
CA SER A 684 30.32 39.55 -1.67
C SER A 684 31.33 39.50 -0.51
N SER A 685 32.02 40.60 -0.22
CA SER A 685 32.96 40.74 0.91
C SER A 685 32.27 40.66 2.27
N ASP A 686 30.99 41.02 2.33
CA ASP A 686 30.23 41.16 3.57
C ASP A 686 29.41 39.91 3.88
N LEU A 687 29.50 38.88 3.04
CA LEU A 687 28.70 37.66 3.12
C LEU A 687 29.59 36.43 3.20
N VAL A 688 29.13 35.43 3.95
CA VAL A 688 29.81 34.14 4.07
C VAL A 688 28.79 33.01 4.01
N VAL A 689 29.06 32.03 3.16
CA VAL A 689 28.35 30.73 3.16
C VAL A 689 29.18 29.77 3.99
N LEU A 690 28.58 29.13 4.99
CA LEU A 690 29.28 28.15 5.81
C LEU A 690 29.71 26.94 4.98
N GLN A 691 30.84 26.35 5.35
CA GLN A 691 31.33 25.12 4.70
C GLN A 691 30.41 23.94 4.98
N ARG A 692 29.87 23.86 6.21
CA ARG A 692 28.96 22.80 6.64
C ARG A 692 27.71 22.72 5.77
N ARG A 693 27.38 21.50 5.36
CA ARG A 693 26.06 21.12 4.83
C ARG A 693 25.24 20.51 5.96
N PHE A 694 24.00 20.97 6.09
CA PHE A 694 23.08 20.52 7.14
C PHE A 694 22.26 19.29 6.73
N THR A 695 22.21 19.02 5.44
CA THR A 695 21.63 17.80 4.86
C THR A 695 22.56 17.26 3.78
N ASP A 696 22.52 15.94 3.59
CA ASP A 696 23.21 15.25 2.51
C ASP A 696 22.17 14.62 1.60
N VAL A 697 21.73 15.38 0.60
CA VAL A 697 20.77 14.90 -0.41
C VAL A 697 21.42 15.08 -1.77
N PRO A 698 22.10 14.03 -2.29
CA PRO A 698 22.75 14.12 -3.58
C PRO A 698 21.73 14.36 -4.68
N VAL A 699 22.18 15.02 -5.74
CA VAL A 699 21.38 15.24 -6.93
C VAL A 699 21.97 14.42 -8.07
N SER A 700 21.08 13.76 -8.80
CA SER A 700 21.42 12.78 -9.82
C SER A 700 20.58 13.03 -11.07
N LEU A 701 21.00 12.52 -12.22
CA LEU A 701 20.19 12.57 -13.44
C LEU A 701 19.16 11.43 -13.39
N GLY A 702 17.96 11.71 -13.89
CA GLY A 702 16.87 10.73 -13.90
C GLY A 702 16.73 10.05 -15.24
N VAL A 703 16.56 8.74 -15.25
CA VAL A 703 16.19 7.95 -16.43
C VAL A 703 14.97 7.10 -16.14
N ALA A 704 14.31 6.62 -17.19
CA ALA A 704 13.13 5.78 -17.04
C ALA A 704 13.45 4.53 -16.20
N ARG A 705 12.57 4.18 -15.26
CA ARG A 705 12.77 3.03 -14.39
C ARG A 705 12.82 1.73 -15.21
N GLY A 706 13.85 0.92 -14.97
CA GLY A 706 14.07 -0.32 -15.71
C GLY A 706 14.77 -0.16 -17.07
N ASP A 707 15.15 1.07 -17.46
CA ASP A 707 16.01 1.32 -18.62
C ASP A 707 17.49 1.31 -18.20
N GLU A 708 17.97 0.13 -17.83
CA GLU A 708 19.34 -0.04 -17.30
C GLU A 708 20.41 0.24 -18.35
N ASP A 709 20.12 0.07 -19.65
CA ASP A 709 21.05 0.41 -20.72
C ASP A 709 21.28 1.92 -20.81
N MET A 710 20.19 2.71 -20.80
CA MET A 710 20.29 4.17 -20.76
C MET A 710 20.97 4.63 -19.46
N ARG A 711 20.61 4.03 -18.32
CA ARG A 711 21.25 4.35 -17.04
C ARG A 711 22.75 4.09 -17.07
N LEU A 712 23.17 2.90 -17.48
CA LEU A 712 24.58 2.51 -17.55
C LEU A 712 25.36 3.40 -18.52
N PHE A 713 24.74 3.78 -19.63
CA PHE A 713 25.31 4.74 -20.58
C PHE A 713 25.58 6.10 -19.92
N VAL A 714 24.60 6.64 -19.20
CA VAL A 714 24.75 7.89 -18.44
C VAL A 714 25.85 7.73 -17.39
N ASP A 715 25.85 6.64 -16.63
CA ASP A 715 26.82 6.37 -15.56
C ASP A 715 28.26 6.25 -16.09
N ARG A 716 28.46 5.60 -17.23
CA ARG A 716 29.77 5.55 -17.91
C ARG A 716 30.22 6.92 -18.38
N THR A 717 29.32 7.69 -18.98
CA THR A 717 29.61 9.06 -19.45
C THR A 717 30.03 9.95 -18.29
N LEU A 718 29.27 9.92 -17.19
CA LEU A 718 29.59 10.66 -15.97
C LEU A 718 30.90 10.20 -15.34
N SER A 719 31.12 8.89 -15.22
CA SER A 719 32.37 8.34 -14.65
C SER A 719 33.61 8.77 -15.43
N LYS A 720 33.58 8.72 -16.77
CA LYS A 720 34.68 9.20 -17.62
C LYS A 720 34.95 10.70 -17.45
N MET A 721 33.88 11.51 -17.39
CA MET A 721 33.97 12.95 -17.19
C MET A 721 34.50 13.31 -15.79
N PHE A 722 34.13 12.55 -14.77
CA PHE A 722 34.61 12.73 -13.40
C PHE A 722 36.07 12.29 -13.26
N ALA A 723 36.45 11.13 -13.80
CA ALA A 723 37.81 10.58 -13.75
C ALA A 723 38.83 11.45 -14.51
N SER A 724 38.43 12.04 -15.65
CA SER A 724 39.29 12.94 -16.44
C SER A 724 39.44 14.34 -15.84
N GLY A 725 38.67 14.68 -14.80
CA GLY A 725 38.65 16.03 -14.23
C GLY A 725 37.89 17.07 -15.05
N GLN A 726 37.26 16.68 -16.17
CA GLN A 726 36.48 17.57 -17.03
C GLN A 726 35.33 18.27 -16.27
N TYR A 727 34.79 17.61 -15.25
CA TYR A 727 33.77 18.19 -14.36
C TYR A 727 34.21 19.51 -13.71
N ARG A 728 35.52 19.69 -13.46
CA ARG A 728 36.03 20.88 -12.74
C ARG A 728 35.75 22.16 -13.53
N GLY A 729 35.93 22.14 -14.85
CA GLY A 729 35.66 23.31 -15.69
C GLY A 729 34.20 23.74 -15.63
N LEU A 730 33.28 22.76 -15.69
CA LEU A 730 31.84 23.01 -15.54
C LEU A 730 31.49 23.50 -14.12
N TYR A 731 32.08 22.89 -13.10
CA TYR A 731 31.86 23.25 -11.71
C TYR A 731 32.34 24.69 -11.42
N VAL A 732 33.55 25.05 -11.86
CA VAL A 732 34.13 26.40 -11.68
C VAL A 732 33.30 27.48 -12.37
N LYS A 733 32.82 27.19 -13.58
CA LYS A 733 31.95 28.09 -14.33
C LYS A 733 30.69 28.44 -13.55
N TRP A 734 30.02 27.45 -12.97
CA TRP A 734 28.68 27.61 -12.39
C TRP A 734 28.66 27.82 -10.87
N PHE A 735 29.55 27.19 -10.12
CA PHE A 735 29.59 27.23 -8.65
C PHE A 735 30.86 27.91 -8.09
N GLY A 736 31.94 27.97 -8.86
CA GLY A 736 33.26 28.44 -8.38
C GLY A 736 34.22 27.29 -8.04
N GLU A 737 35.36 27.58 -7.41
CA GLU A 737 36.33 26.55 -7.08
C GLU A 737 35.73 25.48 -6.15
N PRO A 738 35.84 24.18 -6.48
CA PRO A 738 35.35 23.12 -5.61
C PRO A 738 36.21 23.04 -4.34
N ASP A 739 35.53 22.95 -3.19
CA ASP A 739 36.16 22.61 -1.91
C ASP A 739 36.63 21.14 -1.87
N GLU A 740 37.41 20.77 -0.85
CA GLU A 740 37.94 19.39 -0.73
C GLU A 740 36.82 18.36 -0.61
N ASP A 741 35.71 18.68 0.06
CA ASP A 741 34.54 17.80 0.17
C ASP A 741 33.93 17.53 -1.21
N THR A 742 33.80 18.56 -2.03
CA THR A 742 33.32 18.44 -3.42
C THR A 742 34.29 17.62 -4.26
N LYS A 743 35.60 17.84 -4.13
CA LYS A 743 36.62 17.03 -4.84
C LYS A 743 36.54 15.56 -4.43
N ASN A 744 36.38 15.29 -3.14
CA ASN A 744 36.25 13.94 -2.60
C ASN A 744 34.94 13.28 -3.06
N PHE A 745 33.84 14.03 -3.12
CA PHE A 745 32.57 13.55 -3.67
C PHE A 745 32.75 13.02 -5.10
N TYR A 746 33.36 13.79 -6.01
CA TYR A 746 33.58 13.32 -7.38
C TYR A 746 34.54 12.13 -7.45
N ARG A 747 35.58 12.08 -6.61
CA ARG A 747 36.47 10.91 -6.52
C ARG A 747 35.74 9.64 -6.09
N LEU A 748 34.80 9.75 -5.15
CA LEU A 748 34.02 8.62 -4.63
C LEU A 748 32.86 8.23 -5.55
N ALA A 749 32.35 9.16 -6.35
CA ALA A 749 31.27 8.90 -7.30
C ALA A 749 31.74 8.18 -8.58
N VAL A 750 33.04 8.23 -8.90
CA VAL A 750 33.62 7.56 -10.09
C VAL A 750 33.56 6.04 -9.92
N LEU A 751 33.02 5.35 -10.93
CA LEU A 751 33.14 3.91 -11.07
C LEU A 751 34.14 3.56 -12.19
N PRO A 752 35.04 2.57 -11.98
CA PRO A 752 35.91 2.07 -13.05
C PRO A 752 35.10 1.27 -14.09
N GLU A 753 35.58 1.26 -15.34
CA GLU A 753 35.04 0.40 -16.40
C GLU A 753 35.52 -1.06 -16.29
#